data_AF-A0A9P4V045-F1
#
_entry.id   AF-A0A9P4V045-F1
#
_cell.length_a   1.000
_cell.length_b   1.000
_cell.length_c   1.000
_cell.angle_alpha   90.00
_cell.angle_beta   90.00
_cell.angle_gamma   90.00
#
_symmetry.space_group_name_H-M   'P 1'
#
loop_
_entity.id
_entity.type
_entity.pdbx_description
1 polymer ?
#
loop_
_entity_poly.entity_id
_entity_poly.type
_entity_poly.pdbx_seq_one_letter_code
_entity_poly.pdbx_strand_id
1 'polypeptide(L)'
;MGSPSATMTTTTHTRAPPTPGRSTTPPPHLTLNTSSRGTPAAVPNKHIPVCSPGPVPANGLDTPPASPPSKDSLIETSSITYPPDAHCNEFSRDPPLFTIDGDNLAQAMEHLATQALPNPEQVFPWLHGLHADNQIQLAFFVSRRKSVRRIPRCIRSITLVKTGGDLSQSKLKGAIAPEELLPTLPSDCETFLECDPKDGFSVRNFQIQACKMAMVSDIVVYGDEKTNPNDTIALAKRISRAQRQYEARNNFTRGLFNTFILSDTFKLVHKHHPELVAVDSTGSMTGNIVDFFHWERYEMCAMSKASEISANVFLGPTPDPTLDSSCLGETDFDVLIEASDLAHMPDSRSLRGVRSALGKDDALPLHMEFPSSGSIMPPSWSHAEIDGLLDTCKWIFEMANPSEAQVTKRRKSAENEDIEMDDLAAPRKFLLHCTDGYTETSLLALTYYMYAEGVPVHEAWVQLHREKGRNFFAYPTDVSLLTTIEPRILQASPRWSGPVINLHSPQWLERIDGSLPSRILPYMYLGNLGHANNPELLRELGITRILSVGESLSWTEGMRRQLNWPYENLMAVDRVQDNGVDSLWDDFERCLSFIEAGKRDGGATLVHCRVGVSRSATICIAEVMNELNLTFPRAYCFVRARRLNVIIQPHLRFTYELLKWEEYQRQRRNEQLRRDLEWATVSREIALMNKPYSR
;
A
#
# COMPACT_ATOMS: atom_id res chain seq x y z
N MET A 1 -45.53 -38.81 42.90
CA MET A 1 -45.80 -37.39 42.61
C MET A 1 -44.65 -36.58 43.16
N GLY A 2 -44.04 -35.71 42.35
CA GLY A 2 -42.97 -34.81 42.79
C GLY A 2 -41.75 -34.81 41.87
N SER A 3 -41.90 -34.22 40.68
CA SER A 3 -40.77 -33.80 39.84
C SER A 3 -40.16 -32.53 40.44
N PRO A 4 -38.83 -32.41 40.59
CA PRO A 4 -38.22 -31.12 40.90
C PRO A 4 -37.86 -30.37 39.61
N SER A 5 -38.31 -29.12 39.58
CA SER A 5 -38.05 -28.10 38.57
C SER A 5 -36.57 -27.71 38.55
N ALA A 6 -35.97 -27.70 37.36
CA ALA A 6 -34.64 -27.13 37.12
C ALA A 6 -34.79 -25.72 36.56
N THR A 7 -34.63 -24.73 37.43
CA THR A 7 -34.43 -23.32 37.10
C THR A 7 -33.13 -23.14 36.30
N MET A 8 -33.25 -22.77 35.02
CA MET A 8 -32.12 -22.28 34.22
C MET A 8 -31.83 -20.83 34.59
N THR A 9 -30.75 -20.62 35.34
CA THR A 9 -30.14 -19.32 35.60
C THR A 9 -29.49 -18.80 34.31
N THR A 10 -29.93 -17.63 33.87
CA THR A 10 -29.39 -16.88 32.74
C THR A 10 -28.06 -16.24 33.18
N THR A 11 -26.95 -16.75 32.67
CA THR A 11 -25.62 -16.17 32.90
C THR A 11 -25.48 -14.90 32.04
N THR A 12 -25.58 -13.75 32.69
CA THR A 12 -25.10 -12.46 32.17
C THR A 12 -23.58 -12.52 32.10
N HIS A 13 -23.01 -12.54 30.91
CA HIS A 13 -21.56 -12.42 30.73
C HIS A 13 -21.14 -10.97 31.01
N THR A 14 -20.65 -10.76 32.21
CA THR A 14 -19.84 -9.62 32.59
C THR A 14 -18.51 -9.63 31.82
N ARG A 15 -18.17 -8.46 31.31
CA ARG A 15 -16.92 -8.04 30.66
C ARG A 15 -15.71 -8.97 30.89
N ALA A 16 -15.22 -9.60 29.82
CA ALA A 16 -13.82 -10.02 29.76
C ALA A 16 -12.93 -8.77 29.82
N PRO A 17 -11.82 -8.77 30.57
CA PRO A 17 -10.92 -7.61 30.66
C PRO A 17 -10.47 -7.19 29.25
N PRO A 18 -10.16 -5.89 29.02
CA PRO A 18 -9.69 -5.43 27.73
C PRO A 18 -8.49 -6.29 27.35
N THR A 19 -8.62 -6.99 26.23
CA THR A 19 -7.48 -7.63 25.59
C THR A 19 -6.41 -6.56 25.40
N PRO A 20 -5.15 -6.80 25.79
CA PRO A 20 -4.08 -5.87 25.48
C PRO A 20 -4.12 -5.63 23.98
N GLY A 21 -4.17 -4.34 23.58
CA GLY A 21 -4.39 -3.93 22.20
C GLY A 21 -3.58 -4.80 21.24
N ARG A 22 -4.28 -5.55 20.39
CA ARG A 22 -3.63 -6.23 19.27
C ARG A 22 -2.98 -5.11 18.46
N SER A 23 -1.66 -5.19 18.29
CA SER A 23 -0.94 -4.41 17.29
C SER A 23 -1.66 -4.59 15.95
N THR A 24 -2.31 -3.54 15.48
CA THR A 24 -3.02 -3.46 14.19
C THR A 24 -2.04 -3.40 13.01
N THR A 25 -0.77 -3.14 13.30
CA THR A 25 0.37 -3.39 12.40
C THR A 25 0.87 -4.82 12.55
N PRO A 26 1.24 -5.51 11.46
CA PRO A 26 1.96 -6.78 11.59
C PRO A 26 3.21 -6.55 12.48
N PRO A 27 3.56 -7.49 13.37
CA PRO A 27 4.71 -7.30 14.24
C PRO A 27 5.96 -7.02 13.40
N PRO A 28 6.87 -6.15 13.84
CA PRO A 28 8.10 -5.78 13.12
C PRO A 28 9.04 -6.99 12.87
N HIS A 29 8.70 -8.18 13.36
CA HIS A 29 9.43 -9.43 13.20
C HIS A 29 9.31 -10.09 11.80
N LEU A 30 8.97 -9.34 10.76
CA LEU A 30 9.02 -9.84 9.39
C LEU A 30 10.48 -9.85 8.89
N THR A 31 11.29 -10.80 9.36
CA THR A 31 12.63 -11.04 8.81
C THR A 31 12.52 -11.47 7.34
N LEU A 32 13.32 -10.91 6.43
CA LEU A 32 13.39 -11.38 5.04
C LEU A 32 14.02 -12.79 5.01
N ASN A 33 13.22 -13.83 5.23
CA ASN A 33 13.71 -15.21 5.19
C ASN A 33 14.08 -15.59 3.75
N THR A 34 15.37 -15.83 3.54
CA THR A 34 15.88 -16.67 2.46
C THR A 34 15.38 -18.11 2.65
N SER A 35 15.09 -18.82 1.56
CA SER A 35 14.67 -20.22 1.64
C SER A 35 15.68 -21.10 2.37
N SER A 36 15.27 -22.30 2.81
CA SER A 36 16.14 -23.32 3.42
C SER A 36 17.31 -23.80 2.53
N ARG A 37 17.37 -23.34 1.27
CA ARG A 37 18.47 -23.57 0.32
C ARG A 37 19.49 -22.42 0.25
N GLY A 38 19.35 -21.38 1.08
CA GLY A 38 20.29 -20.25 1.09
C GLY A 38 20.24 -19.38 -0.17
N THR A 39 19.20 -19.54 -1.00
CA THR A 39 18.90 -18.67 -2.14
C THR A 39 17.53 -18.02 -1.94
N PRO A 40 17.38 -16.71 -2.20
CA PRO A 40 16.06 -16.13 -2.36
C PRO A 40 15.44 -16.75 -3.61
N ALA A 41 14.38 -17.54 -3.43
CA ALA A 41 13.56 -17.97 -4.55
C ALA A 41 12.97 -16.72 -5.21
N ALA A 42 12.92 -16.68 -6.55
CA ALA A 42 12.08 -15.70 -7.22
C ALA A 42 10.67 -15.88 -6.65
N VAL A 43 10.17 -14.86 -5.95
CA VAL A 43 8.83 -14.88 -5.38
C VAL A 43 7.86 -15.21 -6.52
N PRO A 44 7.18 -16.36 -6.52
CA PRO A 44 6.18 -16.66 -7.51
C PRO A 44 5.02 -15.70 -7.23
N ASN A 45 4.91 -14.63 -8.02
CA ASN A 45 3.84 -13.65 -7.88
C ASN A 45 2.51 -14.25 -8.36
N LYS A 46 1.97 -15.26 -7.66
CA LYS A 46 0.71 -15.94 -8.03
C LYS A 46 -0.50 -15.01 -8.01
N HIS A 47 -0.39 -13.88 -7.30
CA HIS A 47 -1.44 -12.87 -7.17
C HIS A 47 -1.27 -11.67 -8.13
N ILE A 48 -0.25 -11.68 -9.00
CA ILE A 48 -0.09 -10.69 -10.08
C ILE A 48 -0.25 -11.46 -11.40
N PRO A 49 -1.18 -11.05 -12.30
CA PRO A 49 -1.28 -11.66 -13.62
C PRO A 49 0.11 -11.67 -14.28
N VAL A 50 0.57 -12.84 -14.72
CA VAL A 50 1.81 -12.97 -15.49
C VAL A 50 1.66 -12.10 -16.74
N CYS A 51 2.27 -10.92 -16.72
CA CYS A 51 2.32 -10.05 -17.88
C CYS A 51 3.38 -10.62 -18.81
N SER A 52 2.95 -11.40 -19.81
CA SER A 52 3.82 -11.79 -20.91
C SER A 52 4.43 -10.51 -21.52
N PRO A 53 5.74 -10.47 -21.82
CA PRO A 53 6.27 -9.41 -22.67
C PRO A 53 5.45 -9.44 -23.96
N GLY A 54 4.78 -8.36 -24.29
CA GLY A 54 3.90 -8.29 -25.47
C GLY A 54 4.66 -8.67 -26.75
N PRO A 55 3.94 -8.84 -27.88
CA PRO A 55 4.59 -9.11 -29.15
C PRO A 55 5.64 -8.04 -29.48
N VAL A 56 6.77 -8.48 -30.02
CA VAL A 56 7.84 -7.60 -30.50
C VAL A 56 7.27 -6.67 -31.59
N PRO A 57 7.54 -5.36 -31.57
CA PRO A 57 7.08 -4.44 -32.61
C PRO A 57 7.51 -4.91 -34.00
N ALA A 58 6.57 -4.92 -34.95
CA ALA A 58 6.77 -5.48 -36.30
C ALA A 58 7.74 -4.69 -37.21
N ASN A 59 8.25 -3.54 -36.76
CA ASN A 59 9.16 -2.72 -37.55
C ASN A 59 10.58 -2.78 -36.99
N GLY A 60 11.50 -3.32 -37.81
CA GLY A 60 12.93 -3.36 -37.53
C GLY A 60 13.47 -1.98 -37.17
N LEU A 61 14.19 -1.91 -36.06
CA LEU A 61 14.84 -0.70 -35.58
C LEU A 61 16.13 -0.48 -36.39
N ASP A 62 16.10 0.40 -37.40
CA ASP A 62 17.30 1.03 -37.91
C ASP A 62 17.76 2.09 -36.90
N THR A 63 18.67 1.71 -35.99
CA THR A 63 19.31 2.65 -35.07
C THR A 63 20.54 3.28 -35.73
N PRO A 64 20.72 4.61 -35.68
CA PRO A 64 21.93 5.27 -36.16
C PRO A 64 23.16 4.85 -35.32
N PRO A 65 24.39 4.92 -35.88
CA PRO A 65 25.59 4.42 -35.21
C PRO A 65 25.91 5.17 -33.93
N ALA A 66 26.39 4.43 -32.94
CA ALA A 66 26.76 4.92 -31.62
C ALA A 66 27.82 6.02 -31.72
N SER A 67 27.57 7.14 -31.04
CA SER A 67 28.59 8.15 -30.77
C SER A 67 29.68 7.58 -29.85
N PRO A 68 30.95 8.00 -29.97
CA PRO A 68 32.03 7.48 -29.15
C PRO A 68 31.84 7.85 -27.67
N PRO A 69 32.30 7.01 -26.72
CA PRO A 69 32.17 7.30 -25.30
C PRO A 69 33.02 8.52 -24.94
N SER A 70 32.39 9.54 -24.33
CA SER A 70 33.12 10.58 -23.63
C SER A 70 33.93 9.94 -22.52
N LYS A 71 35.26 10.11 -22.56
CA LYS A 71 36.10 9.91 -21.39
C LYS A 71 35.72 11.00 -20.38
N ASP A 72 35.65 10.60 -19.11
CA ASP A 72 35.38 11.42 -17.92
C ASP A 72 33.91 11.65 -17.56
N SER A 73 33.38 10.70 -16.78
CA SER A 73 32.37 10.99 -15.75
C SER A 73 32.45 9.90 -14.68
N LEU A 74 33.62 9.77 -14.05
CA LEU A 74 33.71 9.20 -12.71
C LEU A 74 32.99 10.20 -11.81
N ILE A 75 31.75 9.92 -11.42
CA ILE A 75 31.20 10.59 -10.24
C ILE A 75 32.06 10.08 -9.08
N GLU A 76 33.04 10.88 -8.67
CA GLU A 76 33.72 10.72 -7.39
C GLU A 76 32.63 10.87 -6.33
N THR A 77 32.13 9.75 -5.82
CA THR A 77 31.21 9.76 -4.69
C THR A 77 31.98 10.24 -3.48
N SER A 78 31.87 11.54 -3.19
CA SER A 78 32.39 12.12 -1.96
C SER A 78 31.71 11.42 -0.79
N SER A 79 32.49 11.04 0.22
CA SER A 79 31.99 10.37 1.42
C SER A 79 32.75 10.87 2.62
N ILE A 80 32.04 11.28 3.67
CA ILE A 80 32.66 11.75 4.93
C ILE A 80 33.45 10.62 5.60
N THR A 81 33.04 9.38 5.36
CA THR A 81 33.72 8.16 5.82
C THR A 81 34.95 7.77 4.99
N TYR A 82 35.36 8.59 4.01
CA TYR A 82 36.53 8.31 3.14
C TYR A 82 37.44 9.53 2.94
N PRO A 83 38.77 9.40 3.15
CA PRO A 83 39.44 8.21 3.68
C PRO A 83 39.06 8.00 5.16
N PRO A 84 39.06 6.75 5.66
CA PRO A 84 38.49 6.44 6.97
C PRO A 84 39.25 7.09 8.14
N ASP A 85 40.51 7.44 7.95
CA ASP A 85 41.37 8.09 8.95
C ASP A 85 41.19 9.62 9.03
N ALA A 86 40.41 10.23 8.12
CA ALA A 86 40.18 11.67 8.14
C ALA A 86 39.33 12.11 9.36
N HIS A 87 38.33 11.30 9.72
CA HIS A 87 37.33 11.65 10.74
C HIS A 87 37.03 10.52 11.74
N CYS A 88 37.63 9.33 11.57
CA CYS A 88 37.39 8.16 12.42
C CYS A 88 38.71 7.61 13.01
N ASN A 89 38.63 6.89 14.13
CA ASN A 89 39.82 6.31 14.78
C ASN A 89 40.03 4.85 14.38
N GLU A 90 41.27 4.42 14.16
CA GLU A 90 41.60 3.00 13.93
C GLU A 90 41.37 2.17 15.20
N PHE A 91 40.55 1.13 15.10
CA PHE A 91 40.30 0.17 16.18
C PHE A 91 41.12 -1.11 16.02
N SER A 92 41.27 -1.60 14.79
CA SER A 92 42.02 -2.82 14.46
C SER A 92 42.59 -2.72 13.05
N ARG A 93 43.81 -3.22 12.85
CA ARG A 93 44.47 -3.26 11.53
C ARG A 93 44.11 -4.48 10.71
N ASP A 94 43.90 -5.63 11.38
CA ASP A 94 43.57 -6.89 10.72
C ASP A 94 42.50 -7.69 11.49
N PRO A 95 41.26 -7.78 10.99
CA PRO A 95 40.76 -7.05 9.81
C PRO A 95 40.70 -5.53 10.10
N PRO A 96 40.77 -4.66 9.07
CA PRO A 96 40.72 -3.21 9.24
C PRO A 96 39.36 -2.78 9.78
N LEU A 97 39.36 -2.07 10.89
CA LEU A 97 38.17 -1.63 11.60
C LEU A 97 38.41 -0.27 12.23
N PHE A 98 37.40 0.59 12.15
CA PHE A 98 37.46 1.96 12.66
C PHE A 98 36.30 2.21 13.65
N THR A 99 36.37 3.30 14.42
CA THR A 99 35.24 3.79 15.23
C THR A 99 34.71 5.11 14.68
N ILE A 100 33.38 5.24 14.66
CA ILE A 100 32.67 6.47 14.29
C ILE A 100 31.77 6.87 15.47
N ASP A 101 31.71 8.14 15.83
CA ASP A 101 30.79 8.67 16.84
C ASP A 101 29.44 9.07 16.22
N GLY A 102 28.48 9.46 17.07
CA GLY A 102 27.14 9.85 16.64
C GLY A 102 27.14 11.08 15.74
N ASP A 103 27.99 12.08 16.04
CA ASP A 103 28.09 13.33 15.28
C ASP A 103 28.58 13.07 13.84
N ASN A 104 29.67 12.31 13.69
CA ASN A 104 30.22 11.96 12.37
C ASN A 104 29.28 11.04 11.60
N LEU A 105 28.58 10.12 12.29
CA LEU A 105 27.54 9.29 11.66
C LEU A 105 26.40 10.15 11.12
N ALA A 106 25.90 11.11 11.91
CA ALA A 106 24.83 12.02 11.50
C ALA A 106 25.24 12.86 10.29
N GLN A 107 26.45 13.42 10.31
CA GLN A 107 27.00 14.14 9.16
C GLN A 107 27.11 13.25 7.92
N ALA A 108 27.61 12.02 8.06
CA ALA A 108 27.77 11.09 6.95
C ALA A 108 26.41 10.69 6.33
N MET A 109 25.39 10.47 7.17
CA MET A 109 24.03 10.17 6.72
C MET A 109 23.36 11.37 6.03
N GLU A 110 23.56 12.59 6.54
CA GLU A 110 23.06 13.82 5.92
C GLU A 110 23.77 14.11 4.59
N HIS A 111 25.09 13.92 4.53
CA HIS A 111 25.85 14.04 3.29
C HIS A 111 25.32 13.08 2.23
N LEU A 112 25.11 11.81 2.59
CA LEU A 112 24.53 10.82 1.69
C LEU A 112 23.14 11.25 1.17
N ALA A 113 22.25 11.68 2.06
CA ALA A 113 20.90 12.11 1.71
C ALA A 113 20.85 13.33 0.78
N THR A 114 21.91 14.15 0.79
CA THR A 114 22.02 15.39 0.01
C THR A 114 22.79 15.22 -1.31
N GLN A 115 23.43 14.07 -1.54
CA GLN A 115 24.06 13.76 -2.84
C GLN A 115 23.04 13.28 -3.85
N ALA A 116 23.17 13.64 -5.13
CA ALA A 116 22.30 13.13 -6.19
C ALA A 116 22.52 11.63 -6.44
N LEU A 117 21.44 10.90 -6.72
CA LEU A 117 21.53 9.50 -7.16
C LEU A 117 22.18 9.40 -8.55
N PRO A 118 23.00 8.36 -8.81
CA PRO A 118 23.52 8.07 -10.15
C PRO A 118 22.43 7.99 -11.23
N ASN A 119 22.81 8.14 -12.49
CA ASN A 119 21.85 7.95 -13.58
C ASN A 119 21.42 6.46 -13.64
N PRO A 120 20.12 6.14 -13.82
CA PRO A 120 19.64 4.77 -14.00
C PRO A 120 20.49 3.90 -14.95
N GLU A 121 21.01 4.47 -16.04
CA GLU A 121 21.84 3.76 -17.04
C GLU A 121 23.18 3.25 -16.49
N GLN A 122 23.66 3.84 -15.40
CA GLN A 122 24.93 3.45 -14.77
C GLN A 122 24.75 2.32 -13.75
N VAL A 123 23.52 2.09 -13.27
CA VAL A 123 23.23 1.18 -12.16
C VAL A 123 22.32 0.01 -12.56
N PHE A 124 21.48 0.21 -13.58
CA PHE A 124 20.75 -0.87 -14.22
C PHE A 124 21.55 -1.46 -15.39
N PRO A 125 21.49 -2.77 -15.59
CA PRO A 125 20.63 -3.75 -14.92
C PRO A 125 21.28 -4.48 -13.73
N TRP A 126 22.41 -4.02 -13.19
CA TRP A 126 23.03 -4.67 -12.01
C TRP A 126 22.05 -4.75 -10.82
N LEU A 127 21.28 -3.68 -10.57
CA LEU A 127 20.23 -3.65 -9.55
C LEU A 127 19.11 -4.68 -9.77
N HIS A 128 18.89 -5.20 -10.98
CA HIS A 128 17.90 -6.26 -11.22
C HIS A 128 18.29 -7.62 -10.63
N GLY A 129 19.55 -7.78 -10.19
CA GLY A 129 20.08 -9.05 -9.67
C GLY A 129 20.41 -10.01 -10.80
N LEU A 130 21.69 -10.12 -11.13
CA LEU A 130 22.20 -10.82 -12.32
C LEU A 130 23.15 -11.94 -11.92
N HIS A 131 22.63 -12.95 -11.24
CA HIS A 131 23.39 -14.12 -10.82
C HIS A 131 24.01 -14.83 -12.03
N ALA A 132 25.23 -15.35 -11.88
CA ALA A 132 25.97 -15.98 -12.97
C ALA A 132 25.26 -17.20 -13.59
N ASP A 133 24.55 -17.95 -12.76
CA ASP A 133 23.80 -19.15 -13.13
C ASP A 133 22.40 -18.85 -13.71
N ASN A 134 21.87 -17.63 -13.52
CA ASN A 134 20.50 -17.30 -13.95
C ASN A 134 20.43 -16.96 -15.45
N GLN A 135 20.45 -17.99 -16.29
CA GLN A 135 20.49 -17.80 -17.75
C GLN A 135 19.28 -17.03 -18.30
N ILE A 136 18.11 -17.10 -17.65
CA ILE A 136 16.88 -16.42 -18.11
C ILE A 136 17.03 -14.90 -17.93
N GLN A 137 17.30 -14.47 -16.70
CA GLN A 137 17.49 -13.06 -16.36
C GLN A 137 18.67 -12.46 -17.15
N LEU A 138 19.75 -13.23 -17.29
CA LEU A 138 20.92 -12.84 -18.08
C LEU A 138 20.61 -12.73 -19.57
N ALA A 139 19.93 -13.71 -20.17
CA ALA A 139 19.56 -13.63 -21.58
C ALA A 139 18.68 -12.40 -21.85
N PHE A 140 17.79 -12.06 -20.93
CA PHE A 140 16.95 -10.87 -21.07
C PHE A 140 17.76 -9.56 -21.03
N PHE A 141 18.54 -9.33 -19.97
CA PHE A 141 19.24 -8.05 -19.78
C PHE A 141 20.60 -7.93 -20.48
N VAL A 142 21.26 -9.05 -20.76
CA VAL A 142 22.66 -9.10 -21.23
C VAL A 142 22.78 -9.47 -22.71
N SER A 143 21.70 -9.98 -23.36
CA SER A 143 21.71 -10.38 -24.78
C SER A 143 22.22 -9.29 -25.75
N ARG A 144 22.23 -8.02 -25.33
CA ARG A 144 22.68 -6.89 -26.16
C ARG A 144 24.05 -6.30 -25.79
N ARG A 145 24.62 -6.56 -24.60
CA ARG A 145 25.96 -6.03 -24.17
C ARG A 145 26.62 -6.92 -23.10
N LYS A 146 27.84 -7.42 -23.33
CA LYS A 146 28.58 -8.31 -22.39
C LYS A 146 29.08 -7.64 -21.10
N SER A 147 29.14 -6.30 -21.04
CA SER A 147 29.67 -5.52 -19.90
C SER A 147 28.71 -5.37 -18.72
N VAL A 148 27.52 -5.95 -18.83
CA VAL A 148 26.32 -5.58 -18.07
C VAL A 148 26.22 -6.21 -16.67
N ARG A 149 27.06 -7.20 -16.35
CA ARG A 149 27.17 -7.76 -14.98
C ARG A 149 28.07 -6.95 -14.04
N ARG A 150 28.76 -5.93 -14.55
CA ARG A 150 29.75 -5.20 -13.74
C ARG A 150 29.07 -4.44 -12.63
N ILE A 151 29.62 -4.55 -11.43
CA ILE A 151 29.19 -3.75 -10.29
C ILE A 151 29.47 -2.28 -10.61
N PRO A 152 28.48 -1.38 -10.47
CA PRO A 152 28.66 0.04 -10.71
C PRO A 152 29.77 0.62 -9.81
N ARG A 153 30.70 1.35 -10.40
CA ARG A 153 31.81 2.01 -9.66
C ARG A 153 31.43 3.41 -9.17
N CYS A 154 30.29 3.94 -9.61
CA CYS A 154 29.74 5.24 -9.20
C CYS A 154 28.86 5.15 -7.95
N ILE A 155 28.77 3.98 -7.31
CA ILE A 155 27.98 3.79 -6.09
C ILE A 155 28.94 3.67 -4.90
N ARG A 156 28.68 4.49 -3.88
CA ARG A 156 29.19 4.32 -2.52
C ARG A 156 28.09 4.77 -1.57
N SER A 157 27.60 3.86 -0.73
CA SER A 157 26.52 4.13 0.23
C SER A 157 27.01 3.93 1.67
N ILE A 158 26.13 4.17 2.65
CA ILE A 158 26.32 3.79 4.04
C ILE A 158 25.27 2.73 4.40
N THR A 159 25.67 1.70 5.14
CA THR A 159 24.76 0.66 5.63
C THR A 159 24.93 0.50 7.14
N LEU A 160 23.83 0.63 7.87
CA LEU A 160 23.81 0.41 9.32
C LEU A 160 23.38 -1.03 9.61
N VAL A 161 24.14 -1.73 10.44
CA VAL A 161 23.84 -3.11 10.84
C VAL A 161 23.66 -3.16 12.36
N LYS A 162 22.47 -3.56 12.81
CA LYS A 162 22.18 -3.72 14.23
C LYS A 162 22.63 -5.10 14.70
N THR A 163 23.53 -5.15 15.66
CA THR A 163 23.96 -6.40 16.30
C THR A 163 22.77 -7.09 16.98
N GLY A 164 22.71 -8.42 16.89
CA GLY A 164 21.61 -9.22 17.43
C GLY A 164 20.36 -9.31 16.53
N GLY A 165 20.24 -8.46 15.51
CA GLY A 165 19.22 -8.57 14.46
C GLY A 165 17.79 -8.17 14.84
N ASP A 166 17.49 -7.94 16.12
CA ASP A 166 16.18 -7.45 16.55
C ASP A 166 15.98 -5.97 16.22
N LEU A 167 15.30 -5.68 15.11
CA LEU A 167 14.98 -4.32 14.66
C LEU A 167 13.68 -3.77 15.26
N SER A 168 13.02 -4.50 16.18
CA SER A 168 11.78 -4.04 16.82
C SER A 168 12.02 -2.98 17.91
N GLN A 169 13.27 -2.81 18.35
CA GLN A 169 13.69 -1.82 19.35
C GLN A 169 15.03 -1.25 18.93
N SER A 170 15.33 -0.02 19.36
CA SER A 170 16.61 0.64 19.16
C SER A 170 17.09 0.63 17.71
N LYS A 171 16.21 0.97 16.77
CA LYS A 171 16.48 0.91 15.32
C LYS A 171 16.93 2.28 14.80
N LEU A 172 18.14 2.36 14.29
CA LEU A 172 18.62 3.51 13.51
C LEU A 172 18.05 3.54 12.08
N LYS A 173 18.05 4.72 11.45
CA LYS A 173 17.52 4.99 10.11
C LYS A 173 18.11 4.03 9.08
N GLY A 174 17.25 3.20 8.48
CA GLY A 174 17.64 2.25 7.44
C GLY A 174 18.50 1.07 7.92
N ALA A 175 18.60 0.84 9.24
CA ALA A 175 19.35 -0.29 9.78
C ALA A 175 18.75 -1.64 9.39
N ILE A 176 19.63 -2.60 9.10
CA ILE A 176 19.30 -3.98 8.73
C ILE A 176 19.82 -4.97 9.77
N ALA A 177 19.26 -6.17 9.76
CA ALA A 177 19.73 -7.27 10.59
C ALA A 177 20.96 -7.94 9.95
N PRO A 178 21.87 -8.56 10.74
CA PRO A 178 23.06 -9.22 10.22
C PRO A 178 22.74 -10.33 9.21
N GLU A 179 21.60 -11.01 9.38
CA GLU A 179 21.13 -12.12 8.54
C GLU A 179 20.67 -11.67 7.15
N GLU A 180 20.46 -10.36 6.95
CA GLU A 180 20.18 -9.80 5.62
C GLU A 180 21.46 -9.61 4.78
N LEU A 181 22.63 -9.68 5.42
CA LEU A 181 23.94 -9.44 4.80
C LEU A 181 24.86 -10.66 4.86
N LEU A 182 24.80 -11.44 5.93
CA LEU A 182 25.69 -12.56 6.22
C LEU A 182 24.94 -13.89 6.34
N PRO A 183 25.56 -15.02 5.97
CA PRO A 183 24.99 -16.35 6.22
C PRO A 183 24.75 -16.60 7.71
N THR A 184 23.63 -17.24 8.05
CA THR A 184 23.24 -17.60 9.42
C THR A 184 24.04 -18.77 9.99
N LEU A 185 24.41 -19.73 9.13
CA LEU A 185 25.23 -20.87 9.54
C LEU A 185 26.69 -20.42 9.68
N PRO A 186 27.37 -20.83 10.77
CA PRO A 186 28.82 -20.72 10.88
C PRO A 186 29.44 -21.74 9.92
N SER A 187 29.41 -21.45 8.62
CA SER A 187 30.46 -21.94 7.76
C SER A 187 31.67 -21.05 7.99
N ASP A 188 32.88 -21.59 7.86
CA ASP A 188 34.15 -20.84 7.86
C ASP A 188 34.23 -19.77 6.73
N CYS A 189 33.11 -19.49 6.05
CA CYS A 189 33.00 -18.56 4.95
C CYS A 189 32.64 -17.16 5.48
N GLU A 190 33.68 -16.35 5.69
CA GLU A 190 33.59 -14.91 5.95
C GLU A 190 33.24 -14.16 4.66
N THR A 191 32.05 -14.41 4.10
CA THR A 191 31.58 -13.78 2.85
C THR A 191 30.19 -13.20 3.03
N PHE A 192 29.87 -12.16 2.25
CA PHE A 192 28.48 -11.69 2.11
C PHE A 192 27.60 -12.75 1.44
N LEU A 193 26.29 -12.65 1.68
CA LEU A 193 25.28 -13.47 1.03
C LEU A 193 25.29 -13.26 -0.48
N GLU A 194 25.19 -14.34 -1.26
CA GLU A 194 24.86 -14.22 -2.68
C GLU A 194 23.35 -13.97 -2.81
N CYS A 195 22.98 -12.69 -2.89
CA CYS A 195 21.59 -12.27 -2.88
C CYS A 195 20.94 -12.27 -4.27
N ASP A 196 21.71 -12.36 -5.36
CA ASP A 196 21.13 -12.39 -6.69
C ASP A 196 20.41 -13.74 -6.95
N PRO A 197 19.14 -13.75 -7.43
CA PRO A 197 18.42 -14.98 -7.66
C PRO A 197 19.09 -15.87 -8.72
N LYS A 198 19.32 -17.14 -8.40
CA LYS A 198 19.95 -18.14 -9.29
C LYS A 198 19.05 -18.57 -10.44
N ASP A 199 17.75 -18.42 -10.29
CA ASP A 199 16.73 -18.88 -11.21
C ASP A 199 15.54 -17.91 -11.25
N GLY A 200 14.69 -18.09 -12.27
CA GLY A 200 13.52 -17.25 -12.51
C GLY A 200 13.83 -15.89 -13.16
N PHE A 201 12.77 -15.14 -13.44
CA PHE A 201 12.81 -13.81 -14.02
C PHE A 201 12.01 -12.85 -13.13
N SER A 202 12.61 -11.71 -12.78
CA SER A 202 11.93 -10.68 -11.99
C SER A 202 12.59 -9.33 -12.20
N VAL A 203 11.79 -8.32 -12.53
CA VAL A 203 12.16 -6.90 -12.60
C VAL A 203 11.87 -6.18 -11.27
N ARG A 204 11.43 -6.93 -10.25
CA ARG A 204 10.91 -6.44 -8.95
C ARG A 204 11.67 -7.05 -7.77
N ASN A 205 12.96 -7.29 -7.93
CA ASN A 205 13.80 -7.86 -6.88
C ASN A 205 14.09 -6.84 -5.76
N PHE A 206 13.06 -6.27 -5.14
CA PHE A 206 13.17 -5.29 -4.05
C PHE A 206 13.86 -5.88 -2.81
N GLN A 207 13.61 -7.16 -2.54
CA GLN A 207 14.11 -7.89 -1.36
C GLN A 207 15.62 -8.05 -1.31
N ILE A 208 16.33 -7.91 -2.45
CA ILE A 208 17.79 -8.10 -2.51
C ILE A 208 18.56 -6.77 -2.41
N GLN A 209 17.87 -5.64 -2.55
CA GLN A 209 18.51 -4.34 -2.76
C GLN A 209 19.33 -3.89 -1.54
N ALA A 210 18.84 -4.13 -0.32
CA ALA A 210 19.58 -3.80 0.89
C ALA A 210 20.92 -4.54 0.96
N CYS A 211 20.92 -5.85 0.70
CA CYS A 211 22.12 -6.67 0.66
C CYS A 211 23.07 -6.25 -0.48
N LYS A 212 22.55 -6.04 -1.69
CA LYS A 212 23.36 -5.59 -2.84
C LYS A 212 24.05 -4.25 -2.58
N MET A 213 23.32 -3.29 -2.02
CA MET A 213 23.88 -1.97 -1.72
C MET A 213 24.91 -2.05 -0.59
N ALA A 214 24.67 -2.86 0.44
CA ALA A 214 25.63 -3.07 1.54
C ALA A 214 27.01 -3.55 1.07
N MET A 215 27.07 -4.36 0.01
CA MET A 215 28.35 -4.83 -0.57
C MET A 215 29.19 -3.72 -1.22
N VAL A 216 28.58 -2.58 -1.51
CA VAL A 216 29.22 -1.37 -2.07
C VAL A 216 29.01 -0.16 -1.14
N SER A 217 28.97 -0.42 0.17
CA SER A 217 28.80 0.60 1.21
C SER A 217 29.96 0.59 2.20
N ASP A 218 30.17 1.75 2.83
CA ASP A 218 30.73 1.80 4.18
C ASP A 218 29.71 1.23 5.17
N ILE A 219 30.14 0.32 6.05
CA ILE A 219 29.23 -0.41 6.95
C ILE A 219 29.49 0.01 8.39
N VAL A 220 28.45 0.50 9.08
CA VAL A 220 28.51 0.88 10.50
C VAL A 220 27.76 -0.16 11.32
N VAL A 221 28.44 -0.77 12.27
CA VAL A 221 27.88 -1.77 13.17
C VAL A 221 27.65 -1.14 14.54
N TYR A 222 26.46 -1.34 15.09
CA TYR A 222 26.11 -0.84 16.43
C TYR A 222 25.37 -1.91 17.23
N GLY A 223 25.34 -1.73 18.55
CA GLY A 223 24.55 -2.52 19.49
C GLY A 223 23.73 -1.58 20.38
N ASP A 224 22.63 -2.10 20.92
CA ASP A 224 21.87 -1.40 21.96
C ASP A 224 22.39 -1.76 23.36
N GLU A 225 21.78 -1.20 24.40
CA GLU A 225 22.18 -1.41 25.80
C GLU A 225 22.01 -2.87 26.26
N LYS A 226 21.22 -3.68 25.55
CA LYS A 226 21.02 -5.11 25.84
C LYS A 226 22.06 -5.99 25.12
N THR A 227 22.79 -5.42 24.18
CA THR A 227 23.76 -6.13 23.35
C THR A 227 25.13 -6.20 24.03
N ASN A 228 25.77 -7.37 24.03
CA ASN A 228 27.14 -7.49 24.51
C ASN A 228 28.11 -6.78 23.53
N PRO A 229 28.96 -5.84 24.00
CA PRO A 229 29.91 -5.15 23.12
C PRO A 229 30.84 -6.09 22.35
N ASN A 230 31.20 -7.24 22.93
CA ASN A 230 32.05 -8.23 22.25
C ASN A 230 31.37 -8.84 21.02
N ASP A 231 30.04 -9.00 21.04
CA ASP A 231 29.28 -9.51 19.89
C ASP A 231 29.26 -8.48 18.76
N THR A 232 29.17 -7.19 19.10
CA THR A 232 29.25 -6.08 18.13
C THR A 232 30.63 -6.05 17.47
N ILE A 233 31.71 -6.19 18.25
CA ILE A 233 33.09 -6.25 17.74
C ILE A 233 33.29 -7.49 16.86
N ALA A 234 32.80 -8.65 17.29
CA ALA A 234 32.92 -9.90 16.54
C ALA A 234 32.18 -9.82 15.19
N LEU A 235 30.96 -9.27 15.19
CA LEU A 235 30.19 -9.03 13.98
C LEU A 235 30.91 -8.05 13.04
N ALA A 236 31.41 -6.93 13.56
CA ALA A 236 32.12 -5.94 12.76
C ALA A 236 33.41 -6.51 12.14
N LYS A 237 34.17 -7.34 12.88
CA LYS A 237 35.33 -8.07 12.31
C LYS A 237 34.91 -9.02 11.20
N ARG A 238 33.82 -9.77 11.39
CA ARG A 238 33.28 -10.69 10.37
C ARG A 238 32.87 -9.95 9.10
N ILE A 239 32.17 -8.82 9.24
CA ILE A 239 31.78 -7.95 8.13
C ILE A 239 33.01 -7.40 7.40
N SER A 240 33.99 -6.88 8.14
CA SER A 240 35.22 -6.33 7.54
C SER A 240 35.98 -7.38 6.71
N ARG A 241 36.09 -8.62 7.20
CA ARG A 241 36.68 -9.72 6.43
C ARG A 241 35.88 -10.05 5.17
N ALA A 242 34.55 -10.12 5.28
CA ALA A 242 33.67 -10.30 4.12
C ALA A 242 33.80 -9.20 3.08
N GLN A 243 33.92 -7.94 3.52
CA GLN A 243 34.14 -6.79 2.66
C GLN A 243 35.48 -6.89 1.91
N ARG A 244 36.57 -7.27 2.59
CA ARG A 244 37.88 -7.51 1.96
C ARG A 244 37.85 -8.64 0.93
N GLN A 245 37.15 -9.74 1.23
CA GLN A 245 36.98 -10.84 0.28
C GLN A 245 36.16 -10.41 -0.94
N TYR A 246 35.09 -9.63 -0.72
CA TYR A 246 34.25 -9.10 -1.79
C TYR A 246 35.02 -8.17 -2.73
N GLU A 247 35.83 -7.26 -2.16
CA GLU A 247 36.70 -6.37 -2.94
C GLU A 247 37.68 -7.16 -3.82
N ALA A 248 38.36 -8.16 -3.24
CA ALA A 248 39.31 -9.01 -3.96
C ALA A 248 38.64 -9.79 -5.11
N ARG A 249 37.46 -10.38 -4.86
CA ARG A 249 36.70 -11.14 -5.88
C ARG A 249 36.23 -10.27 -7.05
N ASN A 250 35.93 -8.99 -6.79
CA ASN A 250 35.34 -8.07 -7.76
C ASN A 250 36.33 -7.03 -8.31
N ASN A 251 37.63 -7.19 -8.05
CA ASN A 251 38.69 -6.27 -8.47
C ASN A 251 38.39 -4.82 -8.05
N PHE A 252 37.97 -4.60 -6.80
CA PHE A 252 37.99 -3.27 -6.19
C PHE A 252 39.36 -3.01 -5.56
N THR A 253 39.72 -1.74 -5.44
CA THR A 253 40.86 -1.33 -4.61
C THR A 253 40.61 -1.78 -3.17
N ARG A 254 41.60 -2.43 -2.56
CA ARG A 254 41.49 -2.85 -1.15
C ARG A 254 41.32 -1.62 -0.27
N GLY A 255 40.34 -1.65 0.63
CA GLY A 255 40.04 -0.50 1.48
C GLY A 255 39.24 0.60 0.77
N LEU A 256 38.62 0.29 -0.36
CA LEU A 256 37.69 1.22 -1.00
C LEU A 256 36.51 1.47 -0.07
N PHE A 257 35.91 0.42 0.48
CA PHE A 257 34.84 0.51 1.46
C PHE A 257 35.37 0.20 2.86
N ASN A 258 34.76 0.69 3.93
CA ASN A 258 35.27 0.50 5.29
C ASN A 258 34.19 0.01 6.24
N THR A 259 34.61 -0.66 7.31
CA THR A 259 33.72 -1.09 8.39
C THR A 259 34.02 -0.26 9.64
N PHE A 260 32.97 0.22 10.30
CA PHE A 260 33.03 1.06 11.48
C PHE A 260 32.23 0.42 12.62
N ILE A 261 32.66 0.62 13.86
CA ILE A 261 31.85 0.42 15.05
C ILE A 261 31.37 1.80 15.52
N LEU A 262 30.07 1.93 15.79
CA LEU A 262 29.54 3.13 16.44
C LEU A 262 30.03 3.16 17.90
N SER A 263 30.81 4.18 18.27
CA SER A 263 31.36 4.32 19.62
C SER A 263 30.34 4.81 20.64
N ASP A 264 29.39 5.63 20.18
CA ASP A 264 28.33 6.16 21.01
C ASP A 264 27.26 5.11 21.28
N THR A 265 26.72 5.12 22.51
CA THR A 265 25.59 4.24 22.83
C THR A 265 24.34 4.68 22.09
N PHE A 266 23.44 3.73 21.84
CA PHE A 266 22.15 4.04 21.20
C PHE A 266 21.40 5.17 21.93
N LYS A 267 21.35 5.14 23.27
CA LYS A 267 20.77 6.22 24.07
C LYS A 267 21.42 7.60 23.83
N LEU A 268 22.75 7.65 23.63
CA LEU A 268 23.43 8.91 23.35
C LEU A 268 23.06 9.43 21.96
N VAL A 269 23.05 8.55 20.95
CA VAL A 269 22.59 8.90 19.60
C VAL A 269 21.13 9.34 19.61
N HIS A 270 20.24 8.65 20.33
CA HIS A 270 18.84 9.07 20.43
C HIS A 270 18.70 10.46 21.07
N LYS A 271 19.53 10.78 22.05
CA LYS A 271 19.49 12.09 22.72
C LYS A 271 20.00 13.22 21.82
N HIS A 272 21.08 13.00 21.08
CA HIS A 272 21.78 14.06 20.34
C HIS A 272 21.39 14.14 18.85
N HIS A 273 20.96 13.01 18.27
CA HIS A 273 20.59 12.85 16.86
C HIS A 273 19.26 12.08 16.72
N PRO A 274 18.14 12.60 17.26
CA PRO A 274 16.84 11.94 17.19
C PRO A 274 16.37 11.68 15.74
N GLU A 275 16.86 12.45 14.76
CA GLU A 275 16.62 12.27 13.32
C GLU A 275 17.21 10.99 12.74
N LEU A 276 18.15 10.35 13.43
CA LEU A 276 18.72 9.05 13.05
C LEU A 276 17.97 7.87 13.67
N VAL A 277 17.03 8.09 14.59
CA VAL A 277 16.37 7.01 15.33
C VAL A 277 14.97 6.77 14.80
N ALA A 278 14.74 5.59 14.21
CA ALA A 278 13.43 5.19 13.69
C ALA A 278 12.54 4.60 14.78
N VAL A 279 13.14 3.75 15.63
CA VAL A 279 12.47 3.09 16.75
C VAL A 279 13.30 3.28 18.01
N ASP A 280 12.68 3.75 19.08
CA ASP A 280 13.36 3.97 20.36
C ASP A 280 13.66 2.65 21.11
N SER A 281 14.27 2.76 22.29
CA SER A 281 14.63 1.61 23.12
C SER A 281 13.43 0.84 23.71
N THR A 282 12.22 1.41 23.65
CA THR A 282 10.98 0.79 24.11
C THR A 282 10.25 0.04 22.99
N GLY A 283 10.64 0.27 21.73
CA GLY A 283 9.97 -0.26 20.54
C GLY A 283 8.95 0.69 19.94
N SER A 284 8.93 1.95 20.38
CA SER A 284 8.01 2.96 19.87
C SER A 284 8.62 3.72 18.70
N MET A 285 7.81 3.98 17.66
CA MET A 285 8.21 4.82 16.54
C MET A 285 8.42 6.26 17.01
N THR A 286 9.52 6.88 16.58
CA THR A 286 9.84 8.27 17.00
C THR A 286 9.08 9.34 16.21
N GLY A 287 8.57 8.99 15.03
CA GLY A 287 7.97 9.93 14.07
C GLY A 287 8.98 10.75 13.25
N ASN A 288 10.28 10.65 13.53
CA ASN A 288 11.31 11.43 12.83
C ASN A 288 11.67 10.88 11.44
N ILE A 289 11.37 9.60 11.20
CA ILE A 289 11.70 8.89 9.97
C ILE A 289 10.43 8.31 9.39
N VAL A 290 10.29 8.41 8.07
CA VAL A 290 9.17 7.85 7.33
C VAL A 290 9.15 6.33 7.51
N ASP A 291 8.04 5.83 8.05
CA ASP A 291 7.74 4.40 8.15
C ASP A 291 6.59 4.04 7.22
N PHE A 292 6.82 3.08 6.33
CA PHE A 292 5.87 2.76 5.27
C PHE A 292 4.56 2.17 5.81
N PHE A 293 4.63 1.35 6.86
CA PHE A 293 3.45 0.72 7.46
C PHE A 293 2.59 1.75 8.19
N HIS A 294 3.22 2.63 8.97
CA HIS A 294 2.54 3.75 9.62
C HIS A 294 1.91 4.69 8.60
N TRP A 295 2.65 5.12 7.57
CA TRP A 295 2.12 6.05 6.57
C TRP A 295 1.04 5.43 5.67
N GLU A 296 1.16 4.17 5.28
CA GLU A 296 0.07 3.47 4.57
C GLU A 296 -1.19 3.45 5.44
N ARG A 297 -1.05 3.04 6.70
CA ARG A 297 -2.17 2.97 7.64
C ARG A 297 -2.78 4.36 7.92
N TYR A 298 -1.96 5.39 8.08
CA TYR A 298 -2.40 6.78 8.21
C TYR A 298 -3.19 7.22 6.97
N GLU A 299 -2.67 6.95 5.77
CA GLU A 299 -3.32 7.32 4.52
C GLU A 299 -4.63 6.55 4.29
N MET A 300 -4.71 5.29 4.71
CA MET A 300 -5.94 4.52 4.73
C MET A 300 -6.98 5.17 5.64
N CYS A 301 -6.62 5.50 6.89
CA CYS A 301 -7.51 6.20 7.83
C CYS A 301 -7.96 7.57 7.32
N ALA A 302 -7.03 8.35 6.77
CA ALA A 302 -7.31 9.69 6.27
C ALA A 302 -8.28 9.64 5.08
N MET A 303 -8.07 8.68 4.17
CA MET A 303 -8.95 8.47 3.02
C MET A 303 -10.33 7.96 3.43
N SER A 304 -10.40 7.04 4.40
CA SER A 304 -11.67 6.40 4.78
C SER A 304 -12.34 7.07 5.97
N LYS A 305 -11.82 8.21 6.47
CA LYS A 305 -12.31 8.96 7.64
C LYS A 305 -13.84 8.91 7.75
N ALA A 306 -14.34 8.62 8.95
CA ALA A 306 -15.76 8.43 9.20
C ALA A 306 -16.59 9.58 8.63
N SER A 307 -17.50 9.27 7.71
CA SER A 307 -18.36 10.24 7.04
C SER A 307 -19.75 9.65 6.80
N GLU A 308 -20.75 10.50 6.85
CA GLU A 308 -22.16 10.10 6.71
C GLU A 308 -22.45 9.62 5.28
N ILE A 309 -22.96 8.40 5.15
CA ILE A 309 -23.40 7.82 3.87
C ILE A 309 -24.90 8.00 3.67
N SER A 310 -25.71 7.87 4.72
CA SER A 310 -27.15 8.17 4.75
C SER A 310 -27.49 8.71 6.15
N ALA A 311 -28.70 9.26 6.33
CA ALA A 311 -29.08 9.96 7.56
C ALA A 311 -28.78 9.12 8.83
N ASN A 312 -27.92 9.66 9.69
CA ASN A 312 -27.41 9.08 10.93
C ASN A 312 -26.57 7.79 10.77
N VAL A 313 -26.13 7.45 9.56
CA VAL A 313 -25.31 6.25 9.30
C VAL A 313 -24.01 6.64 8.61
N PHE A 314 -22.91 6.32 9.27
CA PHE A 314 -21.55 6.67 8.90
C PHE A 314 -20.77 5.43 8.48
N LEU A 315 -19.78 5.64 7.63
CA LEU A 315 -18.84 4.61 7.21
C LEU A 315 -17.42 5.10 7.48
N GLY A 316 -16.58 4.29 8.13
CA GLY A 316 -15.23 4.69 8.51
C GLY A 316 -14.30 3.54 8.88
N PRO A 317 -13.01 3.81 9.12
CA PRO A 317 -12.07 2.82 9.62
C PRO A 317 -12.37 2.49 11.08
N THR A 318 -11.91 1.34 11.54
CA THR A 318 -11.83 1.04 12.97
C THR A 318 -11.01 2.14 13.66
N PRO A 319 -11.57 2.82 14.68
CA PRO A 319 -10.88 3.88 15.40
C PRO A 319 -9.53 3.42 15.92
N ASP A 320 -8.49 4.22 15.66
CA ASP A 320 -7.11 3.90 16.02
C ASP A 320 -6.49 5.08 16.77
N PRO A 321 -6.41 5.00 18.11
CA PRO A 321 -5.94 6.12 18.92
C PRO A 321 -4.44 6.43 18.70
N THR A 322 -3.71 5.57 17.97
CA THR A 322 -2.27 5.75 17.72
C THR A 322 -1.97 6.62 16.51
N LEU A 323 -2.94 6.89 15.63
CA LEU A 323 -2.73 7.56 14.34
C LEU A 323 -3.24 9.00 14.30
N ASP A 324 -4.35 9.29 14.97
CA ASP A 324 -4.91 10.65 15.03
C ASP A 324 -5.93 10.80 16.17
N SER A 325 -5.89 11.95 16.84
CA SER A 325 -6.90 12.38 17.83
C SER A 325 -8.13 13.06 17.19
N SER A 326 -8.08 13.36 15.87
CA SER A 326 -9.14 14.05 15.11
C SER A 326 -10.12 13.11 14.38
N CYS A 327 -9.87 11.80 14.43
CA CYS A 327 -10.86 10.79 14.05
C CYS A 327 -12.01 10.84 15.06
N LEU A 328 -13.26 10.84 14.58
CA LEU A 328 -14.44 10.77 15.45
C LEU A 328 -14.24 9.59 16.43
N GLY A 329 -14.36 9.89 17.72
CA GLY A 329 -14.14 8.90 18.76
C GLY A 329 -15.27 7.88 18.77
N GLU A 330 -15.04 6.72 19.37
CA GLU A 330 -16.10 5.71 19.60
C GLU A 330 -17.32 6.31 20.31
N THR A 331 -17.14 7.38 21.08
CA THR A 331 -18.18 8.11 21.83
C THR A 331 -19.10 8.96 20.96
N ASP A 332 -18.77 9.17 19.68
CA ASP A 332 -19.59 9.99 18.76
C ASP A 332 -20.77 9.20 18.14
N PHE A 333 -20.82 7.89 18.37
CA PHE A 333 -21.80 6.97 17.80
C PHE A 333 -22.55 6.20 18.90
N ASP A 334 -23.84 5.95 18.69
CA ASP A 334 -24.64 5.10 19.60
C ASP A 334 -24.35 3.61 19.35
N VAL A 335 -24.02 3.25 18.10
CA VAL A 335 -23.80 1.87 17.65
C VAL A 335 -22.59 1.78 16.72
N LEU A 336 -21.68 0.85 17.00
CA LEU A 336 -20.59 0.43 16.12
C LEU A 336 -20.86 -0.96 15.56
N ILE A 337 -20.83 -1.08 14.23
CA ILE A 337 -20.98 -2.34 13.50
C ILE A 337 -19.64 -2.67 12.84
N GLU A 338 -18.92 -3.64 13.40
CA GLU A 338 -17.66 -4.14 12.85
C GLU A 338 -17.93 -5.21 11.80
N ALA A 339 -17.49 -4.98 10.57
CA ALA A 339 -17.53 -6.01 9.53
C ALA A 339 -16.30 -6.92 9.66
N SER A 340 -16.50 -8.24 9.79
CA SER A 340 -15.44 -9.21 10.07
C SER A 340 -15.71 -10.58 9.44
N ASP A 341 -14.65 -11.24 8.97
CA ASP A 341 -14.70 -12.60 8.41
C ASP A 341 -15.21 -13.67 9.40
N LEU A 342 -15.10 -13.41 10.70
CA LEU A 342 -15.52 -14.36 11.75
C LEU A 342 -16.97 -14.16 12.20
N ALA A 343 -17.62 -13.08 11.74
CA ALA A 343 -18.95 -12.74 12.17
C ALA A 343 -20.01 -13.66 11.54
N HIS A 344 -21.13 -13.82 12.24
CA HIS A 344 -22.31 -14.52 11.74
C HIS A 344 -23.42 -13.51 11.41
N MET A 345 -24.29 -13.86 10.45
CA MET A 345 -25.45 -13.04 10.12
C MET A 345 -26.35 -12.84 11.36
N PRO A 346 -26.68 -11.59 11.74
CA PRO A 346 -27.56 -11.33 12.87
C PRO A 346 -28.97 -11.89 12.64
N ASP A 347 -29.50 -12.62 13.64
CA ASP A 347 -30.88 -13.07 13.62
C ASP A 347 -31.83 -12.01 14.24
N SER A 348 -33.13 -12.13 13.97
CA SER A 348 -34.11 -11.16 14.49
C SER A 348 -34.19 -11.16 16.04
N ARG A 349 -33.71 -12.22 16.72
CA ARG A 349 -33.65 -12.26 18.19
C ARG A 349 -32.52 -11.38 18.71
N SER A 350 -31.35 -11.45 18.09
CA SER A 350 -30.16 -10.66 18.40
C SER A 350 -30.43 -9.18 18.19
N LEU A 351 -31.04 -8.80 17.06
CA LEU A 351 -31.44 -7.42 16.77
C LEU A 351 -32.46 -6.87 17.79
N ARG A 352 -33.41 -7.69 18.27
CA ARG A 352 -34.32 -7.30 19.36
C ARG A 352 -33.61 -7.09 20.69
N GLY A 353 -32.63 -7.95 21.01
CA GLY A 353 -31.81 -7.80 22.21
C GLY A 353 -31.02 -6.49 22.20
N VAL A 354 -30.38 -6.20 21.06
CA VAL A 354 -29.68 -4.94 20.79
C VAL A 354 -30.60 -3.72 20.94
N ARG A 355 -31.79 -3.76 20.33
CA ARG A 355 -32.79 -2.68 20.46
C ARG A 355 -33.20 -2.41 21.90
N SER A 356 -33.35 -3.46 22.72
CA SER A 356 -33.70 -3.33 24.14
C SER A 356 -32.56 -2.71 24.96
N ALA A 357 -31.30 -3.01 24.60
CA ALA A 357 -30.14 -2.43 25.26
C ALA A 357 -29.98 -0.92 25.01
N LEU A 358 -30.30 -0.44 23.80
CA LEU A 358 -30.23 0.97 23.41
C LEU A 358 -31.26 1.89 24.10
N GLY A 359 -32.30 1.32 24.71
CA GLY A 359 -33.33 2.08 25.43
C GLY A 359 -32.94 2.49 26.86
N LYS A 360 -31.70 2.24 27.30
CA LYS A 360 -31.21 2.57 28.64
C LYS A 360 -30.29 3.79 28.56
N ASP A 361 -30.70 4.90 29.17
CA ASP A 361 -30.14 6.27 29.03
C ASP A 361 -28.68 6.50 29.51
N ASP A 362 -27.90 5.46 29.79
CA ASP A 362 -26.56 5.61 30.41
C ASP A 362 -25.48 4.68 29.81
N ALA A 363 -25.62 4.27 28.54
CA ALA A 363 -24.77 3.24 27.96
C ALA A 363 -23.65 3.79 27.06
N LEU A 364 -22.45 3.24 27.25
CA LEU A 364 -21.37 3.21 26.26
C LEU A 364 -21.91 2.81 24.87
N PRO A 365 -21.20 3.18 23.78
CA PRO A 365 -21.55 2.73 22.45
C PRO A 365 -21.79 1.21 22.41
N LEU A 366 -22.85 0.80 21.73
CA LEU A 366 -23.13 -0.61 21.54
C LEU A 366 -22.28 -1.17 20.40
N HIS A 367 -21.58 -2.27 20.65
CA HIS A 367 -20.81 -2.97 19.62
C HIS A 367 -21.57 -4.19 19.11
N MET A 368 -21.54 -4.38 17.79
CA MET A 368 -22.01 -5.58 17.12
C MET A 368 -21.12 -5.92 15.94
N GLU A 369 -21.16 -7.18 15.52
CA GLU A 369 -20.41 -7.67 14.37
C GLU A 369 -21.37 -7.99 13.21
N PHE A 370 -20.87 -7.87 11.99
CA PHE A 370 -21.57 -8.23 10.76
C PHE A 370 -20.61 -8.97 9.80
N PRO A 371 -21.08 -9.95 9.01
CA PRO A 371 -20.20 -10.66 8.07
C PRO A 371 -19.53 -9.73 7.06
N SER A 372 -18.24 -9.93 6.83
CA SER A 372 -17.45 -9.16 5.87
C SER A 372 -17.96 -9.28 4.43
N SER A 373 -17.67 -8.28 3.61
CA SER A 373 -17.80 -8.35 2.15
C SER A 373 -17.09 -9.60 1.61
N GLY A 374 -17.72 -10.34 0.69
CA GLY A 374 -17.18 -11.58 0.14
C GLY A 374 -17.43 -12.84 0.97
N SER A 375 -17.95 -12.73 2.20
CA SER A 375 -18.27 -13.89 3.06
C SER A 375 -19.48 -14.70 2.58
N ILE A 376 -20.44 -14.05 1.91
CA ILE A 376 -21.65 -14.70 1.37
C ILE A 376 -21.35 -15.26 -0.03
N MET A 377 -21.14 -16.57 -0.13
CA MET A 377 -20.67 -17.23 -1.36
C MET A 377 -21.80 -17.69 -2.30
N PRO A 378 -21.75 -17.35 -3.61
CA PRO A 378 -22.65 -17.91 -4.63
C PRO A 378 -22.34 -19.39 -4.94
N PRO A 379 -23.32 -20.24 -5.32
CA PRO A 379 -24.78 -20.03 -5.37
C PRO A 379 -25.50 -20.46 -4.07
N SER A 380 -24.74 -20.65 -2.98
CA SER A 380 -25.16 -21.30 -1.74
C SER A 380 -25.74 -20.37 -0.68
N TRP A 381 -26.02 -19.10 -1.01
CA TRP A 381 -26.64 -18.20 -0.05
C TRP A 381 -28.00 -18.75 0.38
N SER A 382 -28.18 -18.87 1.68
CA SER A 382 -29.44 -19.26 2.27
C SER A 382 -30.41 -18.08 2.24
N HIS A 383 -31.71 -18.37 2.13
CA HIS A 383 -32.73 -17.34 2.34
C HIS A 383 -32.57 -16.66 3.71
N ALA A 384 -32.09 -17.41 4.72
CA ALA A 384 -31.81 -16.89 6.05
C ALA A 384 -30.72 -15.80 6.08
N GLU A 385 -29.64 -15.93 5.30
CA GLU A 385 -28.59 -14.90 5.23
C GLU A 385 -29.11 -13.62 4.55
N ILE A 386 -29.89 -13.77 3.48
CA ILE A 386 -30.52 -12.59 2.82
C ILE A 386 -31.54 -11.93 3.74
N ASP A 387 -32.36 -12.73 4.43
CA ASP A 387 -33.35 -12.22 5.38
C ASP A 387 -32.66 -11.49 6.55
N GLY A 388 -31.56 -12.04 7.08
CA GLY A 388 -30.75 -11.39 8.10
C GLY A 388 -30.13 -10.06 7.63
N LEU A 389 -29.66 -10.00 6.37
CA LEU A 389 -29.10 -8.78 5.78
C LEU A 389 -30.17 -7.70 5.65
N LEU A 390 -31.36 -8.05 5.15
CA LEU A 390 -32.49 -7.14 5.04
C LEU A 390 -33.04 -6.71 6.41
N ASP A 391 -33.16 -7.63 7.36
CA ASP A 391 -33.56 -7.34 8.74
C ASP A 391 -32.57 -6.38 9.41
N THR A 392 -31.27 -6.55 9.16
CA THR A 392 -30.23 -5.64 9.65
C THR A 392 -30.38 -4.25 9.05
N CYS A 393 -30.55 -4.15 7.72
CA CYS A 393 -30.76 -2.85 7.04
C CYS A 393 -32.01 -2.13 7.56
N LYS A 394 -33.12 -2.86 7.68
CA LYS A 394 -34.37 -2.36 8.23
C LYS A 394 -34.21 -1.88 9.67
N TRP A 395 -33.53 -2.66 10.51
CA TRP A 395 -33.28 -2.29 11.90
C TRP A 395 -32.44 -1.01 12.01
N ILE A 396 -31.34 -0.92 11.25
CA ILE A 396 -30.51 0.30 11.19
C ILE A 396 -31.39 1.49 10.77
N PHE A 397 -32.18 1.36 9.70
CA PHE A 397 -33.04 2.44 9.21
C PHE A 397 -34.09 2.88 10.25
N GLU A 398 -34.79 1.94 10.90
CA GLU A 398 -35.81 2.28 11.89
C GLU A 398 -35.23 3.04 13.10
N MET A 399 -34.01 2.69 13.52
CA MET A 399 -33.33 3.32 14.65
C MET A 399 -32.67 4.65 14.28
N ALA A 400 -32.12 4.74 13.06
CA ALA A 400 -31.52 5.96 12.52
C ALA A 400 -32.58 7.00 12.11
N ASN A 401 -33.76 6.56 11.67
CA ASN A 401 -34.81 7.42 11.11
C ASN A 401 -36.21 7.11 11.70
N PRO A 402 -36.40 7.29 13.03
CA PRO A 402 -37.61 6.85 13.74
C PRO A 402 -38.89 7.54 13.25
N SER A 403 -38.82 8.82 12.88
CA SER A 403 -39.95 9.58 12.33
C SER A 403 -40.42 9.04 10.97
N GLU A 404 -39.49 8.79 10.05
CA GLU A 404 -39.79 8.23 8.72
C GLU A 404 -40.31 6.78 8.81
N ALA A 405 -39.75 6.00 9.73
CA ALA A 405 -40.21 4.64 9.99
C ALA A 405 -41.66 4.60 10.49
N GLN A 406 -42.05 5.53 11.37
CA GLN A 406 -43.44 5.65 11.83
C GLN A 406 -44.40 6.07 10.72
N VAL A 407 -44.01 7.01 9.84
CA VAL A 407 -44.84 7.43 8.70
C VAL A 407 -45.08 6.26 7.74
N THR A 408 -44.04 5.48 7.46
CA THR A 408 -44.14 4.29 6.60
C THR A 408 -45.03 3.21 7.23
N LYS A 409 -44.94 3.00 8.55
CA LYS A 409 -45.85 2.11 9.29
C LYS A 409 -47.29 2.60 9.19
N ARG A 410 -47.56 3.90 9.43
CA ARG A 410 -48.89 4.52 9.30
C ARG A 410 -49.49 4.38 7.90
N ARG A 411 -48.69 4.54 6.84
CA ARG A 411 -49.14 4.32 5.45
C ARG A 411 -49.54 2.87 5.17
N LYS A 412 -48.85 1.89 5.77
CA LYS A 412 -49.18 0.47 5.66
C LYS A 412 -50.35 0.04 6.56
N SER A 413 -50.56 0.73 7.69
CA SER A 413 -51.60 0.42 8.67
C SER A 413 -52.87 1.24 8.52
N ALA A 414 -52.98 2.12 7.52
CA ALA A 414 -54.21 2.87 7.19
C ALA A 414 -55.40 1.97 6.76
N GLU A 415 -55.24 0.63 6.79
CA GLU A 415 -56.32 -0.35 6.68
C GLU A 415 -56.91 -0.80 8.04
N ASN A 416 -56.30 -0.43 9.18
CA ASN A 416 -56.84 -0.72 10.52
C ASN A 416 -56.77 0.52 11.42
N GLU A 417 -57.94 1.01 11.82
CA GLU A 417 -58.14 2.14 12.73
C GLU A 417 -57.80 1.73 14.17
N ASP A 418 -56.66 2.17 14.68
CA ASP A 418 -56.43 2.50 16.11
C ASP A 418 -55.08 3.23 16.24
N ILE A 419 -55.06 4.42 16.85
CA ILE A 419 -53.90 5.33 16.91
C ILE A 419 -53.42 5.47 18.36
N GLU A 420 -52.30 4.82 18.70
CA GLU A 420 -51.52 5.16 19.90
C GLU A 420 -50.48 6.24 19.57
N MET A 421 -50.39 7.23 20.46
CA MET A 421 -49.46 8.35 20.38
C MET A 421 -48.14 7.94 21.07
N ASP A 422 -47.33 7.13 20.39
CA ASP A 422 -45.99 6.75 20.87
C ASP A 422 -45.05 7.97 20.86
N ASP A 423 -44.37 8.23 21.97
CA ASP A 423 -43.28 9.21 22.05
C ASP A 423 -42.21 8.86 20.99
N LEU A 424 -41.87 9.83 20.14
CA LEU A 424 -40.88 9.65 19.08
C LEU A 424 -39.52 9.32 19.69
N ALA A 425 -39.07 8.08 19.49
CA ALA A 425 -37.71 7.67 19.86
C ALA A 425 -36.67 8.59 19.21
N ALA A 426 -35.60 8.92 19.95
CA ALA A 426 -34.52 9.74 19.43
C ALA A 426 -33.76 9.00 18.31
N PRO A 427 -33.40 9.67 17.20
CA PRO A 427 -32.54 9.11 16.15
C PRO A 427 -31.20 8.64 16.70
N ARG A 428 -30.72 7.47 16.25
CA ARG A 428 -29.45 6.88 16.67
C ARG A 428 -28.40 6.96 15.57
N LYS A 429 -27.15 7.26 15.95
CA LYS A 429 -25.99 7.32 15.06
C LYS A 429 -25.28 5.98 15.00
N PHE A 430 -25.03 5.52 13.78
CA PHE A 430 -24.33 4.28 13.49
C PHE A 430 -23.00 4.54 12.82
N LEU A 431 -21.97 3.78 13.19
CA LEU A 431 -20.73 3.65 12.44
C LEU A 431 -20.59 2.22 11.92
N LEU A 432 -20.61 2.06 10.60
CA LEU A 432 -20.15 0.85 9.93
C LEU A 432 -18.64 0.93 9.78
N HIS A 433 -17.89 -0.03 10.31
CA HIS A 433 -16.43 0.02 10.25
C HIS A 433 -15.75 -1.34 10.04
N CYS A 434 -14.54 -1.26 9.53
CA CYS A 434 -13.56 -2.33 9.44
C CYS A 434 -12.17 -1.72 9.50
N THR A 435 -11.11 -2.52 9.58
CA THR A 435 -9.74 -2.02 9.83
C THR A 435 -9.36 -0.85 8.90
N ASP A 436 -9.62 -0.98 7.61
CA ASP A 436 -9.32 0.03 6.59
C ASP A 436 -10.48 0.97 6.27
N GLY A 437 -11.69 0.64 6.72
CA GLY A 437 -12.92 1.40 6.54
C GLY A 437 -13.61 1.26 5.19
N TYR A 438 -13.23 0.27 4.37
CA TYR A 438 -13.87 0.04 3.08
C TYR A 438 -13.89 -1.42 2.59
N THR A 439 -12.95 -2.29 2.97
CA THR A 439 -12.87 -3.65 2.38
C THR A 439 -13.98 -4.54 2.90
N GLU A 440 -14.04 -4.76 4.21
CA GLU A 440 -15.02 -5.70 4.80
C GLU A 440 -16.42 -5.08 4.90
N THR A 441 -16.54 -3.76 4.91
CA THR A 441 -17.81 -3.05 5.07
C THR A 441 -18.62 -2.85 3.78
N SER A 442 -18.04 -3.10 2.61
CA SER A 442 -18.63 -2.72 1.32
C SER A 442 -20.02 -3.33 1.08
N LEU A 443 -20.19 -4.63 1.32
CA LEU A 443 -21.49 -5.31 1.16
C LEU A 443 -22.61 -4.66 1.98
N LEU A 444 -22.39 -4.48 3.29
CA LEU A 444 -23.39 -3.89 4.18
C LEU A 444 -23.67 -2.42 3.81
N ALA A 445 -22.62 -1.64 3.54
CA ALA A 445 -22.75 -0.23 3.19
C ALA A 445 -23.56 -0.02 1.90
N LEU A 446 -23.27 -0.81 0.85
CA LEU A 446 -24.02 -0.77 -0.42
C LEU A 446 -25.47 -1.21 -0.22
N THR A 447 -25.71 -2.35 0.45
CA THR A 447 -27.06 -2.86 0.70
C THR A 447 -27.89 -1.85 1.49
N TYR A 448 -27.31 -1.29 2.56
CA TYR A 448 -27.99 -0.31 3.40
C TYR A 448 -28.30 0.96 2.62
N TYR A 449 -27.38 1.46 1.79
CA TYR A 449 -27.62 2.65 0.99
C TYR A 449 -28.73 2.43 -0.05
N MET A 450 -28.73 1.29 -0.75
CA MET A 450 -29.83 0.88 -1.65
C MET A 450 -31.16 0.85 -0.90
N TYR A 451 -31.19 0.26 0.31
CA TYR A 451 -32.37 0.18 1.14
C TYR A 451 -32.86 1.55 1.61
N ALA A 452 -31.97 2.37 2.16
CA ALA A 452 -32.29 3.64 2.81
C ALA A 452 -32.68 4.71 1.78
N GLU A 453 -31.97 4.79 0.66
CA GLU A 453 -32.24 5.78 -0.39
C GLU A 453 -33.23 5.27 -1.45
N GLY A 454 -33.49 3.96 -1.50
CA GLY A 454 -34.40 3.38 -2.47
C GLY A 454 -33.86 3.47 -3.90
N VAL A 455 -32.57 3.20 -4.09
CA VAL A 455 -31.89 3.31 -5.39
C VAL A 455 -31.31 1.95 -5.82
N PRO A 456 -31.29 1.65 -7.13
CA PRO A 456 -30.71 0.42 -7.64
C PRO A 456 -29.19 0.34 -7.39
N VAL A 457 -28.63 -0.86 -7.49
CA VAL A 457 -27.22 -1.14 -7.11
C VAL A 457 -26.22 -0.28 -7.87
N HIS A 458 -26.45 -0.03 -9.15
CA HIS A 458 -25.58 0.79 -9.99
C HIS A 458 -25.59 2.27 -9.55
N GLU A 459 -26.76 2.81 -9.19
CA GLU A 459 -26.88 4.17 -8.67
C GLU A 459 -26.26 4.29 -7.29
N ALA A 460 -26.53 3.33 -6.39
CA ALA A 460 -25.91 3.29 -5.06
C ALA A 460 -24.39 3.37 -5.16
N TRP A 461 -23.79 2.62 -6.09
CA TRP A 461 -22.34 2.63 -6.31
C TRP A 461 -21.81 4.00 -6.74
N VAL A 462 -22.48 4.62 -7.72
CA VAL A 462 -22.06 5.90 -8.29
C VAL A 462 -22.27 7.03 -7.29
N GLN A 463 -23.41 7.08 -6.60
CA GLN A 463 -23.74 8.11 -5.61
C GLN A 463 -22.82 8.02 -4.40
N LEU A 464 -22.61 6.83 -3.83
CA LEU A 464 -21.67 6.66 -2.72
C LEU A 464 -20.25 7.07 -3.15
N HIS A 465 -19.83 6.72 -4.37
CA HIS A 465 -18.50 7.05 -4.83
C HIS A 465 -18.30 8.55 -5.11
N ARG A 466 -19.23 9.16 -5.86
CA ARG A 466 -19.11 10.54 -6.36
C ARG A 466 -19.65 11.56 -5.38
N GLU A 467 -20.87 11.35 -4.88
CA GLU A 467 -21.57 12.33 -4.05
C GLU A 467 -21.12 12.23 -2.59
N LYS A 468 -20.98 11.01 -2.06
CA LYS A 468 -20.50 10.79 -0.69
C LYS A 468 -18.98 10.74 -0.59
N GLY A 469 -18.26 10.80 -1.71
CA GLY A 469 -16.80 10.82 -1.71
C GLY A 469 -16.16 9.55 -1.16
N ARG A 470 -16.88 8.42 -1.11
CA ARG A 470 -16.40 7.19 -0.50
C ARG A 470 -15.69 6.29 -1.52
N ASN A 471 -14.62 5.65 -1.09
CA ASN A 471 -13.96 4.62 -1.88
C ASN A 471 -14.42 3.25 -1.36
N PHE A 472 -14.72 2.32 -2.27
CA PHE A 472 -15.21 1.00 -1.93
C PHE A 472 -14.52 -0.05 -2.77
N PHE A 473 -14.42 -1.23 -2.18
CA PHE A 473 -14.01 -2.44 -2.86
C PHE A 473 -15.03 -3.52 -2.53
N ALA A 474 -15.75 -3.97 -3.55
CA ALA A 474 -16.63 -5.11 -3.42
C ALA A 474 -16.04 -6.28 -4.19
N TYR A 475 -16.27 -7.49 -3.70
CA TYR A 475 -15.87 -8.67 -4.44
C TYR A 475 -16.83 -8.90 -5.61
N PRO A 476 -16.39 -9.56 -6.70
CA PRO A 476 -17.29 -9.98 -7.78
C PRO A 476 -18.50 -10.79 -7.29
N THR A 477 -18.32 -11.54 -6.19
CA THR A 477 -19.39 -12.27 -5.50
C THR A 477 -20.44 -11.34 -4.89
N ASP A 478 -20.02 -10.23 -4.28
CA ASP A 478 -20.93 -9.22 -3.71
C ASP A 478 -21.71 -8.52 -4.83
N VAL A 479 -21.04 -8.15 -5.94
CA VAL A 479 -21.71 -7.55 -7.11
C VAL A 479 -22.80 -8.48 -7.63
N SER A 480 -22.48 -9.77 -7.79
CA SER A 480 -23.42 -10.79 -8.24
C SER A 480 -24.59 -10.97 -7.26
N LEU A 481 -24.30 -11.03 -5.96
CA LEU A 481 -25.32 -11.13 -4.91
C LEU A 481 -26.26 -9.92 -4.95
N LEU A 482 -25.73 -8.70 -4.87
CA LEU A 482 -26.50 -7.46 -4.84
C LEU A 482 -27.38 -7.31 -6.07
N THR A 483 -26.85 -7.61 -7.26
CA THR A 483 -27.63 -7.58 -8.51
C THR A 483 -28.77 -8.60 -8.49
N THR A 484 -28.57 -9.75 -7.84
CA THR A 484 -29.61 -10.80 -7.74
C THR A 484 -30.69 -10.45 -6.72
N ILE A 485 -30.33 -9.86 -5.58
CA ILE A 485 -31.28 -9.54 -4.49
C ILE A 485 -31.85 -8.12 -4.57
N GLU A 486 -31.41 -7.31 -5.53
CA GLU A 486 -31.86 -5.93 -5.75
C GLU A 486 -33.40 -5.78 -5.72
N PRO A 487 -34.20 -6.62 -6.42
CA PRO A 487 -35.66 -6.51 -6.36
C PRO A 487 -36.21 -6.64 -4.93
N ARG A 488 -35.60 -7.50 -4.10
CA ARG A 488 -36.01 -7.70 -2.70
C ARG A 488 -35.61 -6.50 -1.83
N ILE A 489 -34.41 -5.95 -2.04
CA ILE A 489 -33.94 -4.76 -1.31
C ILE A 489 -34.87 -3.58 -1.60
N LEU A 490 -35.14 -3.30 -2.88
CA LEU A 490 -35.99 -2.19 -3.29
C LEU A 490 -37.44 -2.37 -2.84
N GLN A 491 -38.01 -3.57 -2.94
CA GLN A 491 -39.36 -3.83 -2.43
C GLN A 491 -39.47 -3.65 -0.91
N ALA A 492 -38.40 -3.92 -0.17
CA ALA A 492 -38.36 -3.73 1.28
C ALA A 492 -38.08 -2.27 1.69
N SER A 493 -37.52 -1.46 0.80
CA SER A 493 -37.14 -0.06 1.04
C SER A 493 -38.36 0.81 1.39
N PRO A 494 -38.25 1.72 2.35
CA PRO A 494 -39.30 2.70 2.66
C PRO A 494 -39.41 3.84 1.64
N ARG A 495 -38.38 4.07 0.81
CA ARG A 495 -38.32 5.18 -0.16
C ARG A 495 -38.57 4.75 -1.60
N TRP A 496 -38.58 3.46 -1.88
CA TRP A 496 -38.92 2.93 -3.21
C TRP A 496 -40.43 2.85 -3.44
N SER A 497 -40.90 3.38 -4.57
CA SER A 497 -42.31 3.32 -5.00
C SER A 497 -42.50 2.79 -6.43
N GLY A 498 -41.42 2.38 -7.10
CA GLY A 498 -41.43 1.94 -8.49
C GLY A 498 -41.76 0.45 -8.67
N PRO A 499 -42.04 0.00 -9.90
CA PRO A 499 -42.15 -1.42 -10.20
C PRO A 499 -40.78 -2.10 -10.17
N VAL A 500 -40.67 -3.27 -9.55
CA VAL A 500 -39.43 -4.08 -9.51
C VAL A 500 -39.30 -5.07 -10.68
N ILE A 501 -40.30 -5.13 -11.57
CA ILE A 501 -40.45 -6.19 -12.58
C ILE A 501 -39.61 -5.92 -13.85
N ASN A 502 -38.98 -4.75 -14.00
CA ASN A 502 -38.13 -4.41 -15.16
C ASN A 502 -36.95 -3.50 -14.77
N LEU A 503 -36.20 -3.87 -13.72
CA LEU A 503 -34.99 -3.14 -13.38
C LEU A 503 -33.96 -3.33 -14.49
N HIS A 504 -33.53 -2.24 -15.12
CA HIS A 504 -32.56 -2.27 -16.20
C HIS A 504 -31.17 -2.01 -15.63
N SER A 505 -30.32 -3.04 -15.59
CA SER A 505 -28.91 -2.88 -15.24
C SER A 505 -28.16 -2.22 -16.39
N PRO A 506 -27.35 -1.18 -16.13
CA PRO A 506 -26.54 -0.57 -17.17
C PRO A 506 -25.43 -1.54 -17.62
N GLN A 507 -25.05 -1.49 -18.89
CA GLN A 507 -24.06 -2.41 -19.46
C GLN A 507 -22.69 -2.28 -18.79
N TRP A 508 -22.38 -1.09 -18.27
CA TRP A 508 -21.14 -0.85 -17.57
C TRP A 508 -20.96 -1.75 -16.34
N LEU A 509 -22.05 -2.07 -15.61
CA LEU A 509 -22.01 -2.87 -14.38
C LEU A 509 -21.72 -4.35 -14.70
N GLU A 510 -22.19 -4.85 -15.83
CA GLU A 510 -21.87 -6.23 -16.27
C GLU A 510 -20.39 -6.38 -16.69
N ARG A 511 -19.71 -5.26 -16.96
CA ARG A 511 -18.33 -5.22 -17.46
C ARG A 511 -17.30 -4.87 -16.38
N ILE A 512 -17.71 -4.71 -15.12
CA ILE A 512 -16.76 -4.57 -14.01
C ILE A 512 -16.31 -5.95 -13.54
N ASP A 513 -15.01 -6.14 -13.34
CA ASP A 513 -14.41 -7.38 -12.82
C ASP A 513 -14.25 -7.35 -11.29
N GLY A 514 -15.01 -6.48 -10.62
CA GLY A 514 -15.14 -6.41 -9.16
C GLY A 514 -15.27 -4.98 -8.62
N SER A 515 -14.59 -3.99 -9.22
CA SER A 515 -14.43 -2.67 -8.58
C SER A 515 -14.23 -1.53 -9.57
N LEU A 516 -14.52 -0.31 -9.12
CA LEU A 516 -14.27 0.91 -9.88
C LEU A 516 -12.77 1.18 -10.06
N PRO A 517 -12.35 2.00 -11.06
CA PRO A 517 -11.03 2.61 -11.01
C PRO A 517 -10.84 3.37 -9.70
N SER A 518 -9.63 3.32 -9.15
CA SER A 518 -9.33 3.89 -7.85
C SER A 518 -9.16 5.40 -7.98
N ARG A 519 -9.99 6.18 -7.28
CA ARG A 519 -9.81 7.64 -7.18
C ARG A 519 -8.59 7.95 -6.31
N ILE A 520 -7.53 8.43 -6.93
CA ILE A 520 -6.28 8.79 -6.24
C ILE A 520 -6.33 10.25 -5.80
N LEU A 521 -6.71 11.14 -6.72
CA LEU A 521 -7.01 12.56 -6.46
C LEU A 521 -8.41 12.86 -7.00
N PRO A 522 -9.06 13.97 -6.59
CA PRO A 522 -10.42 14.31 -7.07
C PRO A 522 -10.58 14.31 -8.59
N TYR A 523 -9.50 14.57 -9.33
CA TYR A 523 -9.45 14.66 -10.79
C TYR A 523 -8.59 13.55 -11.45
N MET A 524 -8.10 12.57 -10.69
CA MET A 524 -7.22 11.51 -11.22
C MET A 524 -7.59 10.14 -10.68
N TYR A 525 -7.84 9.22 -11.63
CA TYR A 525 -8.17 7.82 -11.37
C TYR A 525 -7.05 6.90 -11.84
N LEU A 526 -6.76 5.86 -11.07
CA LEU A 526 -5.85 4.77 -11.43
C LEU A 526 -6.68 3.52 -11.75
N GLY A 527 -6.55 3.01 -12.98
CA GLY A 527 -7.30 1.84 -13.43
C GLY A 527 -6.51 0.85 -14.28
N ASN A 528 -7.25 -0.12 -14.81
CA ASN A 528 -6.77 -1.17 -15.70
C ASN A 528 -7.33 -0.99 -17.12
N LEU A 529 -6.96 -1.88 -18.04
CA LEU A 529 -7.43 -1.83 -19.43
C LEU A 529 -8.94 -2.11 -19.55
N GLY A 530 -9.52 -2.87 -18.63
CA GLY A 530 -10.97 -3.11 -18.56
C GLY A 530 -11.75 -1.82 -18.31
N HIS A 531 -11.35 -1.04 -17.31
CA HIS A 531 -11.94 0.28 -17.00
C HIS A 531 -11.86 1.21 -18.22
N ALA A 532 -10.70 1.26 -18.87
CA ALA A 532 -10.48 2.13 -20.03
C ALA A 532 -11.35 1.72 -21.24
N ASN A 533 -11.75 0.45 -21.34
CA ASN A 533 -12.66 -0.05 -22.37
C ASN A 533 -14.13 -0.07 -21.96
N ASN A 534 -14.49 0.60 -20.86
CA ASN A 534 -15.85 0.74 -20.37
C ASN A 534 -16.31 2.22 -20.39
N PRO A 535 -16.58 2.80 -21.58
CA PRO A 535 -16.84 4.24 -21.72
C PRO A 535 -18.10 4.74 -20.99
N GLU A 536 -19.11 3.87 -20.84
CA GLU A 536 -20.30 4.20 -20.06
C GLU A 536 -19.94 4.40 -18.59
N LEU A 537 -19.13 3.49 -18.00
CA LEU A 537 -18.59 3.68 -16.65
C LEU A 537 -17.79 4.99 -16.53
N LEU A 538 -16.92 5.27 -17.50
CA LEU A 538 -16.09 6.49 -17.47
C LEU A 538 -16.98 7.75 -17.39
N ARG A 539 -18.07 7.78 -18.17
CA ARG A 539 -19.04 8.87 -18.15
C ARG A 539 -19.76 8.98 -16.81
N GLU A 540 -20.22 7.85 -16.24
CA GLU A 540 -20.86 7.84 -14.92
C GLU A 540 -19.94 8.39 -13.83
N LEU A 541 -18.64 8.12 -13.93
CA LEU A 541 -17.61 8.61 -13.01
C LEU A 541 -17.14 10.05 -13.28
N GLY A 542 -17.63 10.70 -14.34
CA GLY A 542 -17.17 12.05 -14.73
C GLY A 542 -15.72 12.07 -15.27
N ILE A 543 -15.22 10.93 -15.73
CA ILE A 543 -13.92 10.81 -16.38
C ILE A 543 -14.08 11.27 -17.84
N THR A 544 -13.34 12.30 -18.21
CA THR A 544 -13.39 12.92 -19.54
C THR A 544 -12.12 12.72 -20.35
N ARG A 545 -11.02 12.29 -19.69
CA ARG A 545 -9.72 12.05 -20.32
C ARG A 545 -9.17 10.67 -19.99
N ILE A 546 -8.42 10.08 -20.92
CA ILE A 546 -7.76 8.78 -20.76
C ILE A 546 -6.29 8.90 -21.14
N LEU A 547 -5.43 8.54 -20.19
CA LEU A 547 -3.98 8.40 -20.35
C LEU A 547 -3.61 6.92 -20.33
N SER A 548 -3.27 6.39 -21.50
CA SER A 548 -2.86 5.00 -21.70
C SER A 548 -1.34 4.86 -21.65
N VAL A 549 -0.82 4.12 -20.67
CA VAL A 549 0.64 3.98 -20.45
C VAL A 549 1.12 2.60 -20.88
N GLY A 550 1.73 2.54 -22.07
CA GLY A 550 2.27 1.30 -22.65
C GLY A 550 1.24 0.27 -23.09
N GLU A 551 -0.05 0.65 -23.14
CA GLU A 551 -1.14 -0.20 -23.59
C GLU A 551 -2.08 0.62 -24.48
N SER A 552 -2.72 -0.01 -25.45
CA SER A 552 -3.65 0.66 -26.37
C SER A 552 -5.10 0.34 -26.02
N LEU A 553 -5.98 1.32 -26.20
CA LEU A 553 -7.43 1.12 -26.16
C LEU A 553 -7.88 0.20 -27.29
N SER A 554 -8.91 -0.62 -27.04
CA SER A 554 -9.53 -1.46 -28.08
C SER A 554 -10.67 -0.75 -28.83
N TRP A 555 -10.83 0.57 -28.63
CA TRP A 555 -11.89 1.37 -29.25
C TRP A 555 -11.68 1.49 -30.76
N THR A 556 -12.60 0.91 -31.53
CA THR A 556 -12.64 1.05 -32.99
C THR A 556 -12.97 2.48 -33.40
N GLU A 557 -12.61 2.85 -34.63
CA GLU A 557 -12.95 4.18 -35.17
C GLU A 557 -14.46 4.45 -35.18
N GLY A 558 -15.27 3.42 -35.49
CA GLY A 558 -16.73 3.50 -35.41
C GLY A 558 -17.23 3.76 -33.98
N MET A 559 -16.66 3.07 -32.99
CA MET A 559 -16.98 3.27 -31.58
C MET A 559 -16.60 4.68 -31.11
N ARG A 560 -15.43 5.18 -31.49
CA ARG A 560 -14.98 6.55 -31.14
C ARG A 560 -15.95 7.61 -31.66
N ARG A 561 -16.38 7.47 -32.92
CA ARG A 561 -17.37 8.37 -33.53
C ARG A 561 -18.72 8.29 -32.81
N GLN A 562 -19.15 7.09 -32.44
CA GLN A 562 -20.40 6.89 -31.71
C GLN A 562 -20.35 7.51 -30.30
N LEU A 563 -19.21 7.40 -29.62
CA LEU A 563 -19.01 7.96 -28.28
C LEU A 563 -18.83 9.49 -28.29
N ASN A 564 -18.52 10.07 -29.46
CA ASN A 564 -18.18 11.49 -29.60
C ASN A 564 -17.08 11.94 -28.62
N TRP A 565 -16.08 11.07 -28.39
CA TRP A 565 -14.99 11.35 -27.46
C TRP A 565 -13.90 12.20 -28.14
N PRO A 566 -13.52 13.37 -27.60
CA PRO A 566 -12.54 14.25 -28.25
C PRO A 566 -11.15 13.60 -28.34
N TYR A 567 -10.45 13.80 -29.45
CA TYR A 567 -9.13 13.19 -29.66
C TYR A 567 -8.08 13.74 -28.70
N GLU A 568 -8.16 15.03 -28.39
CA GLU A 568 -7.34 15.75 -27.41
C GLU A 568 -7.51 15.23 -25.98
N ASN A 569 -8.55 14.44 -25.71
CA ASN A 569 -8.82 13.80 -24.43
C ASN A 569 -8.27 12.38 -24.35
N LEU A 570 -7.54 11.93 -25.37
CA LEU A 570 -6.86 10.64 -25.41
C LEU A 570 -5.36 10.85 -25.57
N MET A 571 -4.58 10.34 -24.62
CA MET A 571 -3.12 10.37 -24.68
C MET A 571 -2.56 8.97 -24.52
N ALA A 572 -1.59 8.62 -25.36
CA ALA A 572 -0.84 7.37 -25.25
C ALA A 572 0.65 7.65 -25.01
N VAL A 573 1.23 6.89 -24.08
CA VAL A 573 2.67 6.75 -23.93
C VAL A 573 3.07 5.45 -24.62
N ASP A 574 3.55 5.58 -25.85
CA ASP A 574 4.03 4.48 -26.66
C ASP A 574 5.46 4.10 -26.28
N ARG A 575 5.87 2.86 -26.60
CA ARG A 575 7.26 2.35 -26.41
C ARG A 575 7.71 2.19 -24.95
N VAL A 576 6.78 2.07 -24.00
CA VAL A 576 7.10 1.74 -22.61
C VAL A 576 6.44 0.42 -22.20
N GLN A 577 7.27 -0.60 -21.99
CA GLN A 577 6.87 -1.89 -21.44
C GLN A 577 7.22 -1.97 -19.96
N ASP A 578 6.55 -2.88 -19.24
CA ASP A 578 6.81 -3.16 -17.83
C ASP A 578 7.96 -4.17 -17.66
N ASN A 579 9.10 -3.89 -18.30
CA ASN A 579 10.17 -4.85 -18.54
C ASN A 579 11.47 -4.55 -17.76
N GLY A 580 11.50 -3.47 -16.97
CA GLY A 580 12.68 -3.05 -16.22
C GLY A 580 13.78 -2.39 -17.08
N VAL A 581 13.53 -2.16 -18.37
CA VAL A 581 14.49 -1.59 -19.35
C VAL A 581 13.96 -0.31 -19.97
N ASP A 582 12.65 -0.17 -20.17
CA ASP A 582 12.09 1.06 -20.72
C ASP A 582 12.00 2.14 -19.63
N SER A 583 12.13 3.41 -20.03
CA SER A 583 12.10 4.58 -19.15
C SER A 583 10.73 5.26 -19.22
N LEU A 584 10.26 5.83 -18.12
CA LEU A 584 9.13 6.79 -18.13
C LEU A 584 9.58 8.24 -17.94
N TRP A 585 10.88 8.47 -17.73
CA TRP A 585 11.45 9.76 -17.38
C TRP A 585 11.01 10.90 -18.32
N ASP A 586 11.18 10.71 -19.63
CA ASP A 586 10.91 11.73 -20.64
C ASP A 586 9.40 12.02 -20.83
N ASP A 587 8.54 11.14 -20.32
CA ASP A 587 7.09 11.25 -20.45
C ASP A 587 6.42 11.88 -19.22
N PHE A 588 7.12 12.01 -18.09
CA PHE A 588 6.53 12.55 -16.85
C PHE A 588 5.88 13.91 -17.07
N GLU A 589 6.63 14.94 -17.47
CA GLU A 589 6.06 16.29 -17.65
C GLU A 589 4.88 16.33 -18.61
N ARG A 590 4.97 15.56 -19.71
CA ARG A 590 3.92 15.46 -20.73
C ARG A 590 2.64 14.85 -20.14
N CYS A 591 2.79 13.77 -19.37
CA CYS A 591 1.67 13.09 -18.72
C CYS A 591 1.03 13.96 -17.64
N LEU A 592 1.82 14.57 -16.76
CA LEU A 592 1.33 15.43 -15.69
C LEU A 592 0.59 16.65 -16.27
N SER A 593 1.13 17.27 -17.33
CA SER A 593 0.46 18.38 -18.04
C SER A 593 -0.91 17.99 -18.62
N PHE A 594 -1.03 16.75 -19.10
CA PHE A 594 -2.29 16.22 -19.63
C PHE A 594 -3.33 15.96 -18.52
N ILE A 595 -2.89 15.45 -17.37
CA ILE A 595 -3.74 15.24 -16.19
C ILE A 595 -4.24 16.60 -15.65
N GLU A 596 -3.34 17.56 -15.52
CA GLU A 596 -3.64 18.92 -15.07
C GLU A 596 -4.60 19.66 -16.03
N ALA A 597 -4.52 19.39 -17.34
CA ALA A 597 -5.52 19.91 -18.28
C ALA A 597 -6.92 19.35 -18.00
N GLY A 598 -7.05 18.07 -17.66
CA GLY A 598 -8.33 17.48 -17.24
C GLY A 598 -8.90 18.13 -15.99
N LYS A 599 -8.04 18.35 -14.98
CA LYS A 599 -8.40 19.07 -13.76
C LYS A 599 -8.95 20.46 -14.05
N ARG A 600 -8.29 21.23 -14.93
CA ARG A 600 -8.73 22.59 -15.33
C ARG A 600 -10.05 22.60 -16.08
N ASP A 601 -10.34 21.55 -16.84
CA ASP A 601 -11.62 21.38 -17.54
C ASP A 601 -12.77 20.97 -16.60
N GLY A 602 -12.49 20.73 -15.31
CA GLY A 602 -13.46 20.24 -14.32
C GLY A 602 -13.83 18.77 -14.48
N GLY A 603 -13.06 18.01 -15.27
CA GLY A 603 -13.22 16.56 -15.46
C GLY A 603 -12.11 15.76 -14.81
N ALA A 604 -12.28 14.44 -14.76
CA ALA A 604 -11.25 13.53 -14.27
C ALA A 604 -10.48 12.84 -15.40
N THR A 605 -9.21 12.52 -15.13
CA THR A 605 -8.35 11.74 -16.02
C THR A 605 -8.19 10.32 -15.48
N LEU A 606 -8.49 9.31 -16.31
CA LEU A 606 -8.12 7.92 -16.04
C LEU A 606 -6.71 7.65 -16.54
N VAL A 607 -5.81 7.30 -15.63
CA VAL A 607 -4.48 6.79 -15.94
C VAL A 607 -4.52 5.28 -15.83
N HIS A 608 -4.20 4.58 -16.92
CA HIS A 608 -4.25 3.12 -16.95
C HIS A 608 -3.07 2.50 -17.70
N CYS A 609 -2.80 1.25 -17.35
CA CYS A 609 -2.02 0.34 -18.17
C CYS A 609 -2.83 -0.95 -18.32
N ARG A 610 -2.20 -2.12 -18.31
CA ARG A 610 -2.91 -3.39 -18.45
C ARG A 610 -3.68 -3.73 -17.18
N VAL A 611 -2.98 -3.75 -16.05
CA VAL A 611 -3.51 -4.16 -14.73
C VAL A 611 -3.67 -2.97 -13.78
N GLY A 612 -2.96 -1.87 -14.00
CA GLY A 612 -2.97 -0.73 -13.09
C GLY A 612 -2.06 -0.90 -11.86
N VAL A 613 -0.91 -1.59 -12.03
CA VAL A 613 0.02 -1.95 -10.94
C VAL A 613 1.37 -1.24 -11.02
N SER A 614 1.96 -1.13 -12.21
CA SER A 614 3.32 -0.63 -12.40
C SER A 614 3.35 0.68 -13.20
N ARG A 615 3.37 0.61 -14.54
CA ARG A 615 3.44 1.77 -15.46
C ARG A 615 2.51 2.95 -15.09
N SER A 616 1.20 2.71 -15.01
CA SER A 616 0.23 3.76 -14.67
C SER A 616 0.33 4.21 -13.21
N ALA A 617 0.67 3.32 -12.29
CA ALA A 617 0.89 3.68 -10.90
C ALA A 617 2.09 4.61 -10.75
N THR A 618 3.16 4.41 -11.54
CA THR A 618 4.32 5.32 -11.60
C THR A 618 3.90 6.74 -11.94
N ILE A 619 3.05 6.93 -12.96
CA ILE A 619 2.54 8.25 -13.33
C ILE A 619 1.67 8.85 -12.24
N CYS A 620 0.78 8.06 -11.62
CA CYS A 620 -0.04 8.54 -10.50
C CYS A 620 0.79 8.96 -9.29
N ILE A 621 1.87 8.22 -8.96
CA ILE A 621 2.79 8.61 -7.88
C ILE A 621 3.49 9.92 -8.25
N ALA A 622 3.99 10.07 -9.47
CA ALA A 622 4.64 11.30 -9.93
C ALA A 622 3.70 12.52 -9.86
N GLU A 623 2.43 12.35 -10.23
CA GLU A 623 1.41 13.40 -10.10
C GLU A 623 1.11 13.74 -8.63
N VAL A 624 1.02 12.74 -7.74
CA VAL A 624 0.83 12.99 -6.29
C VAL A 624 2.03 13.73 -5.69
N MET A 625 3.27 13.37 -6.08
CA MET A 625 4.47 14.11 -5.68
C MET A 625 4.41 15.57 -6.15
N ASN A 626 3.93 15.80 -7.38
CA ASN A 626 3.79 17.13 -7.97
C ASN A 626 2.71 17.98 -7.28
N GLU A 627 1.49 17.46 -7.17
CA GLU A 627 0.33 18.19 -6.65
C GLU A 627 0.44 18.45 -5.14
N LEU A 628 0.84 17.43 -4.37
CA LEU A 628 0.85 17.50 -2.90
C LEU A 628 2.22 17.84 -2.32
N ASN A 629 3.23 18.06 -3.17
CA ASN A 629 4.62 18.30 -2.76
C ASN A 629 5.15 17.24 -1.78
N LEU A 630 4.82 15.96 -2.04
CA LEU A 630 5.25 14.84 -1.21
C LEU A 630 6.55 14.23 -1.74
N THR A 631 7.37 13.72 -0.81
CA THR A 631 8.52 12.88 -1.15
C THR A 631 8.05 11.55 -1.72
N PHE A 632 8.93 10.86 -2.47
CA PHE A 632 8.55 9.58 -3.08
C PHE A 632 7.99 8.56 -2.07
N PRO A 633 8.62 8.31 -0.90
CA PRO A 633 8.08 7.39 0.10
C PRO A 633 6.64 7.71 0.52
N ARG A 634 6.35 8.99 0.78
CA ARG A 634 5.02 9.43 1.21
C ARG A 634 3.99 9.34 0.08
N ALA A 635 4.36 9.75 -1.13
CA ALA A 635 3.50 9.63 -2.30
C ALA A 635 3.21 8.16 -2.66
N TYR A 636 4.19 7.26 -2.51
CA TYR A 636 3.99 5.82 -2.71
C TYR A 636 2.94 5.28 -1.73
N CYS A 637 3.06 5.57 -0.42
CA CYS A 637 2.06 5.17 0.58
C CYS A 637 0.68 5.77 0.30
N PHE A 638 0.61 7.05 -0.10
CA PHE A 638 -0.64 7.73 -0.46
C PHE A 638 -1.39 7.03 -1.59
N VAL A 639 -0.70 6.71 -2.70
CA VAL A 639 -1.31 6.04 -3.86
C VAL A 639 -1.65 4.59 -3.52
N ARG A 640 -0.79 3.92 -2.76
CA ARG A 640 -0.97 2.52 -2.36
C ARG A 640 -2.23 2.35 -1.51
N ALA A 641 -2.42 3.18 -0.49
CA ALA A 641 -3.60 3.18 0.37
C ALA A 641 -4.91 3.40 -0.41
N ARG A 642 -4.84 4.13 -1.54
CA ARG A 642 -6.00 4.42 -2.40
C ARG A 642 -6.24 3.38 -3.48
N ARG A 643 -5.31 2.45 -3.73
CA ARG A 643 -5.46 1.37 -4.72
C ARG A 643 -6.02 0.11 -4.03
N LEU A 644 -7.35 0.07 -3.90
CA LEU A 644 -8.03 -0.93 -3.08
C LEU A 644 -8.00 -2.36 -3.65
N ASN A 645 -7.99 -2.49 -4.98
CA ASN A 645 -8.28 -3.76 -5.65
C ASN A 645 -7.02 -4.63 -5.85
N VAL A 646 -5.85 -3.98 -5.92
CA VAL A 646 -4.58 -4.62 -6.25
C VAL A 646 -3.44 -3.77 -5.75
N ILE A 647 -2.38 -4.41 -5.28
CA ILE A 647 -1.19 -3.69 -4.78
C ILE A 647 -0.46 -3.01 -5.93
N ILE A 648 -0.11 -1.73 -5.74
CA ILE A 648 0.81 -1.05 -6.66
C ILE A 648 2.22 -1.59 -6.47
N GLN A 649 2.89 -1.88 -7.59
CA GLN A 649 4.26 -2.35 -7.59
C GLN A 649 4.97 -1.94 -8.88
N PRO A 650 5.33 -0.64 -9.01
CA PRO A 650 6.32 -0.20 -9.97
C PRO A 650 7.55 -1.10 -9.91
N HIS A 651 8.15 -1.42 -11.05
CA HIS A 651 9.39 -2.21 -11.06
C HIS A 651 10.58 -1.37 -10.60
N LEU A 652 11.71 -2.02 -10.28
CA LEU A 652 12.88 -1.36 -9.67
C LEU A 652 13.31 -0.07 -10.39
N ARG A 653 13.37 -0.11 -11.74
CA ARG A 653 13.77 1.05 -12.52
C ARG A 653 12.81 2.25 -12.41
N PHE A 654 11.49 2.03 -12.47
CA PHE A 654 10.51 3.10 -12.28
C PHE A 654 10.55 3.68 -10.86
N THR A 655 10.71 2.84 -9.84
CA THR A 655 10.90 3.33 -8.46
C THR A 655 12.15 4.20 -8.34
N TYR A 656 13.25 3.79 -8.99
CA TYR A 656 14.48 4.58 -9.03
C TYR A 656 14.29 5.90 -9.79
N GLU A 657 13.59 5.88 -10.93
CA GLU A 657 13.23 7.07 -11.71
C GLU A 657 12.33 8.03 -10.90
N LEU A 658 11.45 7.52 -10.05
CA LEU A 658 10.65 8.35 -9.14
C LEU A 658 11.48 9.01 -8.04
N LEU A 659 12.53 8.36 -7.52
CA LEU A 659 13.49 9.02 -6.62
C LEU A 659 14.27 10.12 -7.36
N LYS A 660 14.68 9.87 -8.61
CA LYS A 660 15.27 10.90 -9.47
C LYS A 660 14.29 12.04 -9.75
N TRP A 661 13.00 11.73 -9.85
CA TRP A 661 11.95 12.72 -10.09
C TRP A 661 11.80 13.65 -8.87
N GLU A 662 11.88 13.11 -7.66
CA GLU A 662 11.94 13.92 -6.43
C GLU A 662 13.11 14.91 -6.46
N GLU A 663 14.32 14.44 -6.83
CA GLU A 663 15.51 15.29 -6.94
C GLU A 663 15.29 16.42 -7.96
N TYR A 664 14.74 16.08 -9.12
CA TYR A 664 14.45 17.04 -10.18
C TYR A 664 13.42 18.09 -9.75
N GLN A 665 12.34 17.68 -9.07
CA GLN A 665 11.32 18.59 -8.57
C GLN A 665 11.87 19.56 -7.51
N ARG A 666 12.70 19.07 -6.58
CA ARG A 666 13.39 19.93 -5.59
C ARG A 666 14.30 20.95 -6.26
N GLN A 667 15.09 20.51 -7.24
CA GLN A 667 15.95 21.41 -8.02
C GLN A 667 15.15 22.50 -8.73
N ARG A 668 14.03 22.15 -9.38
CA ARG A 668 13.14 23.13 -10.02
C ARG A 668 12.56 24.16 -9.05
N ARG A 669 12.36 23.78 -7.79
CA ARG A 669 11.90 24.66 -6.71
C ARG A 669 13.03 25.42 -6.01
N ASN A 670 14.29 25.25 -6.43
CA ASN A 670 15.49 25.76 -5.75
C ASN A 670 15.59 25.29 -4.28
N GLU A 671 15.11 24.08 -3.98
CA GLU A 671 15.23 23.44 -2.69
C GLU A 671 16.52 22.62 -2.62
N GLN A 672 17.12 22.51 -1.43
CA GLN A 672 18.26 21.61 -1.22
C GLN A 672 17.83 20.17 -1.48
N LEU A 673 18.67 19.43 -2.22
CA LEU A 673 18.52 17.99 -2.36
C LEU A 673 18.64 17.35 -0.98
N ARG A 674 17.60 16.62 -0.55
CA ARG A 674 17.62 15.85 0.69
C ARG A 674 16.56 14.77 0.59
N ARG A 675 16.98 13.51 0.50
CA ARG A 675 16.07 12.36 0.48
C ARG A 675 15.62 11.99 1.89
N ASP A 676 14.34 11.64 2.03
CA ASP A 676 13.81 11.09 3.29
C ASP A 676 14.42 9.72 3.58
N LEU A 677 14.53 8.87 2.55
CA LEU A 677 15.05 7.51 2.63
C LEU A 677 15.91 7.17 1.41
N GLU A 678 16.97 6.40 1.64
CA GLU A 678 17.85 5.94 0.57
C GLU A 678 17.25 4.77 -0.22
N TRP A 679 17.74 4.57 -1.45
CA TRP A 679 17.29 3.51 -2.37
C TRP A 679 17.19 2.12 -1.71
N ALA A 680 18.22 1.75 -0.94
CA ALA A 680 18.28 0.47 -0.24
C ALA A 680 17.14 0.31 0.77
N THR A 681 16.88 1.37 1.56
CA THR A 681 15.83 1.40 2.57
C THR A 681 14.45 1.40 1.93
N VAL A 682 14.21 2.28 0.94
CA VAL A 682 12.96 2.32 0.17
C VAL A 682 12.63 0.94 -0.40
N SER A 683 13.59 0.31 -1.05
CA SER A 683 13.39 -1.01 -1.66
C SER A 683 13.07 -2.08 -0.62
N ARG A 684 13.78 -2.07 0.51
CA ARG A 684 13.53 -3.00 1.62
C ARG A 684 12.13 -2.83 2.20
N GLU A 685 11.69 -1.60 2.44
CA GLU A 685 10.35 -1.34 2.98
C GLU A 685 9.25 -1.76 2.01
N ILE A 686 9.39 -1.48 0.71
CA ILE A 686 8.48 -2.00 -0.33
C ILE A 686 8.43 -3.53 -0.33
N ALA A 687 9.58 -4.21 -0.19
CA ALA A 687 9.62 -5.66 -0.12
C ALA A 687 8.90 -6.20 1.13
N LEU A 688 9.07 -5.56 2.28
CA LEU A 688 8.42 -5.95 3.53
C LEU A 688 6.91 -5.77 3.49
N MET A 689 6.41 -4.65 2.96
CA MET A 689 4.98 -4.43 2.78
C MET A 689 4.33 -5.46 1.86
N ASN A 690 5.06 -5.95 0.85
CA ASN A 690 4.54 -6.90 -0.14
C ASN A 690 4.67 -8.36 0.30
N LYS A 691 5.46 -8.63 1.34
CA LYS A 691 5.73 -10.00 1.82
C LYS A 691 4.47 -10.80 2.18
N PRO A 692 3.42 -10.24 2.82
CA PRO A 692 2.19 -10.99 3.09
C PRO A 692 1.48 -11.52 1.83
N TYR A 693 1.64 -10.82 0.70
CA TYR A 693 0.96 -11.10 -0.57
C TYR A 693 1.80 -11.91 -1.56
N SER A 694 3.01 -12.29 -1.13
CA SER A 694 4.03 -12.98 -1.92
C SER A 694 3.99 -14.52 -1.77
N ARG A 695 2.94 -15.08 -1.14
CA ARG A 695 2.85 -16.51 -0.80
C ARG A 695 2.32 -17.39 -1.94
#